data_AF-A0A847VWM6-F1
#
_entry.id   AF-A0A847VWM6-F1
#
_cell.length_a   1.000
_cell.length_b   1.000
_cell.length_c   1.000
_cell.angle_alpha   90.00
_cell.angle_beta   90.00
_cell.angle_gamma   90.00
#
_symmetry.space_group_name_H-M   'P 1'
#
loop_
_entity.id
_entity.type
_entity.pdbx_description
1 polymer ?
#
loop_
_entity_poly.entity_id
_entity_poly.type
_entity_poly.pdbx_seq_one_letter_code
_entity_poly.pdbx_strand_id
1 'polypeptide(L)'
;ILDLGILPSDFIQSEEVKEIAKEGLRESLKNSWINEAKEILDLGILPPEIDHINFSINSFVEKLNIKTWEELLRENQNNLSYLSWLIEHNYECFFNREDLNKIDQRVKITYPEAHVAKQNGIDIFTKDAGKSIYESIINNDELPEWQDEQNVSMPFQRGAEIFGYDKMFTYCQRQDLSRHDALHQLGYVIAMYESSNLSEKEFFGNILFQVNKDGARYDSGTAHHEFNHVAVNFNSNIEEILAQVKKYADVDKLQQLAQDLSSQEQIFASWKNLYKYYELCQLLKKIEILKDLQKLKQEGKAELYKYIETLAFHPNISMQAVLEFWRSPAKFLEIDDGHSQSAHENKKPSNYVEIPYLDLNAENLRDALVEGSLDELQVFQPFEIEYELPFEKRREQEPEKTIRTILREQLGYFDLKQNKRIPGSRKKPGDLIRLIGELLKENDIDFKEYIRNEEEQELSPEIQKQILQFLGMDNKKQQTVGQTIKYRAKINAKSDPEGVVAGNDTSCCMPFGSGKNNIYTFNPDCTIFTLQQQRPDNTWRTIAQSVLTKDVDIKENVQKVFSAMQDTNKPAIQDILPEDILTQSEFILACDNVEVTPNVRSNELITRQIEMIYQDFMFEYLSRYGERDNLRQEQVVIGKGFSDSLTNLPEVKNTYVPAAPVAYTDKSHSTVYSLTPQKIEDEIVSKKIIEYDSQQRDSYQSSQPGVSLLTFEDSLRVAFIEGKAYADNKTLIQHIHNMENGLIAKDINNQQKDRPNMSFKYEDKNKKMQGYIFAYEGVVGNEKMIYVTDIAVNEKGKGAGLALMIAFLERYKIEYLANNNPLPIYAQMREQTSYSMIKSKLSEFSRLLGVKLDLEEHGTYRQGEDIMHEVVIRVK
;
A
#
# COMPACT_ATOMS: atom_id res chain seq x y z
N ILE A 1 25.06 68.02 1.55
CA ILE A 1 26.12 67.69 0.55
C ILE A 1 25.95 66.27 0.02
N LEU A 2 25.71 65.28 0.88
CA LEU A 2 25.35 63.91 0.48
C LEU A 2 23.99 63.81 -0.26
N ASP A 3 22.98 64.58 0.14
CA ASP A 3 21.68 64.62 -0.56
C ASP A 3 21.71 65.22 -1.98
N LEU A 4 22.85 65.78 -2.39
CA LEU A 4 23.03 66.37 -3.72
C LEU A 4 23.77 65.44 -4.69
N GLY A 5 24.26 64.27 -4.25
CA GLY A 5 24.83 63.23 -5.13
C GLY A 5 26.16 63.57 -5.85
N ILE A 6 26.98 64.49 -5.30
CA ILE A 6 28.15 65.07 -6.01
C ILE A 6 29.49 64.37 -5.67
N LEU A 7 29.54 63.35 -4.82
CA LEU A 7 30.81 62.70 -4.43
C LEU A 7 30.96 61.26 -4.99
N PRO A 8 32.15 60.88 -5.50
CA PRO A 8 32.43 59.52 -5.99
C PRO A 8 32.29 58.46 -4.88
N SER A 9 31.85 57.24 -5.23
CA SER A 9 31.71 56.10 -4.31
C SER A 9 32.97 55.82 -3.50
N ASP A 10 34.12 56.12 -4.09
CA ASP A 10 35.44 55.80 -3.56
C ASP A 10 35.83 56.75 -2.41
N PHE A 11 35.27 57.96 -2.40
CA PHE A 11 35.42 58.93 -1.32
C PHE A 11 34.52 58.58 -0.12
N ILE A 12 33.30 58.09 -0.39
CA ILE A 12 32.32 57.63 0.63
C ILE A 12 32.84 56.39 1.38
N GLN A 13 33.65 55.57 0.73
CA GLN A 13 34.27 54.37 1.30
C GLN A 13 35.68 54.60 1.89
N SER A 14 36.18 55.85 1.89
CA SER A 14 37.48 56.17 2.47
C SER A 14 37.50 55.99 3.99
N GLU A 15 38.65 55.60 4.55
CA GLU A 15 38.76 55.36 6.00
C GLU A 15 38.48 56.61 6.85
N GLU A 16 38.77 57.80 6.32
CA GLU A 16 38.46 59.07 6.98
C GLU A 16 36.94 59.28 7.14
N VAL A 17 36.14 58.90 6.15
CA VAL A 17 34.68 58.99 6.20
C VAL A 17 34.08 57.90 7.08
N LYS A 18 34.70 56.71 7.12
CA LYS A 18 34.29 55.61 8.01
C LYS A 18 34.51 55.94 9.48
N GLU A 19 35.64 56.57 9.83
CA GLU A 19 35.91 56.99 11.20
C GLU A 19 34.97 58.13 11.65
N ILE A 20 34.64 59.07 10.78
CA ILE A 20 33.63 60.11 11.07
C ILE A 20 32.24 59.49 11.27
N ALA A 21 31.86 58.51 10.45
CA ALA A 21 30.60 57.78 10.59
C ALA A 21 30.55 56.94 11.88
N LYS A 22 31.67 56.31 12.27
CA LYS A 22 31.79 55.58 13.54
C LYS A 22 31.64 56.50 14.75
N GLU A 23 32.30 57.65 14.75
CA GLU A 23 32.23 58.60 15.86
C GLU A 23 30.84 59.25 15.92
N GLY A 24 30.25 59.61 14.77
CA GLY A 24 28.88 60.10 14.67
C GLY A 24 27.84 59.08 15.12
N LEU A 25 28.04 57.79 14.81
CA LEU A 25 27.17 56.71 15.30
C LEU A 25 27.35 56.52 16.81
N ARG A 26 28.59 56.51 17.32
CA ARG A 26 28.86 56.42 18.77
C ARG A 26 28.21 57.57 19.53
N GLU A 27 28.32 58.79 19.02
CA GLU A 27 27.78 59.98 19.65
C GLU A 27 26.25 60.03 19.56
N SER A 28 25.65 59.60 18.44
CA SER A 28 24.20 59.47 18.28
C SER A 28 23.63 58.38 19.20
N LEU A 29 24.32 57.25 19.35
CA LEU A 29 23.92 56.17 20.25
C LEU A 29 24.10 56.58 21.73
N LYS A 30 25.18 57.30 22.07
CA LYS A 30 25.43 57.81 23.43
C LYS A 30 24.40 58.87 23.85
N ASN A 31 23.93 59.69 22.91
CA ASN A 31 22.95 60.75 23.16
C ASN A 31 21.49 60.36 22.82
N SER A 32 21.25 59.11 22.43
CA SER A 32 19.91 58.56 22.13
C SER A 32 19.18 59.20 20.93
N TRP A 33 19.93 59.60 19.89
CA TRP A 33 19.41 60.13 18.62
C TRP A 33 19.23 58.99 17.61
N ILE A 34 18.11 58.27 17.75
CA ILE A 34 17.88 56.99 17.08
C ILE A 34 17.63 57.14 15.57
N ASN A 35 17.01 58.24 15.13
CA ASN A 35 16.78 58.47 13.71
C ASN A 35 18.09 58.82 12.98
N GLU A 36 18.95 59.58 13.64
CA GLU A 36 20.27 59.97 13.15
C GLU A 36 21.24 58.77 13.14
N ALA A 37 21.18 57.92 14.17
CA ALA A 37 21.89 56.64 14.17
C ALA A 37 21.42 55.72 13.04
N LYS A 38 20.11 55.69 12.77
CA LYS A 38 19.51 54.93 11.67
C LYS A 38 19.92 55.47 10.31
N GLU A 39 19.94 56.79 10.11
CA GLU A 39 20.43 57.41 8.87
C GLU A 39 21.91 57.09 8.62
N ILE A 40 22.75 57.09 9.66
CA ILE A 40 24.17 56.71 9.54
C ILE A 40 24.33 55.23 9.17
N LEU A 41 23.47 54.35 9.71
CA LEU A 41 23.48 52.91 9.41
C LEU A 41 22.94 52.58 8.01
N ASP A 42 21.88 53.26 7.59
CA ASP A 42 21.25 53.09 6.27
C ASP A 42 22.17 53.53 5.12
N LEU A 43 23.20 54.35 5.41
CA LEU A 43 24.24 54.73 4.46
C LEU A 43 25.24 53.60 4.17
N GLY A 44 25.30 52.53 4.98
CA GLY A 44 26.10 51.33 4.72
C GLY A 44 27.63 51.51 4.74
N ILE A 45 28.11 52.50 5.50
CA ILE A 45 29.52 52.95 5.49
C ILE A 45 30.40 52.18 6.52
N LEU A 46 29.85 51.40 7.45
CA LEU A 46 30.59 50.88 8.61
C LEU A 46 31.20 49.47 8.44
N PRO A 47 32.42 49.19 8.98
CA PRO A 47 32.98 47.83 9.08
C PRO A 47 32.41 47.02 10.26
N PRO A 48 32.54 45.67 10.24
CA PRO A 48 31.90 44.72 11.17
C PRO A 48 32.46 44.66 12.60
N GLU A 49 33.32 45.57 13.02
CA GLU A 49 33.99 45.54 14.32
C GLU A 49 33.60 46.79 15.13
N ILE A 50 32.48 46.70 15.86
CA ILE A 50 32.14 47.62 16.94
C ILE A 50 32.26 46.84 18.24
N ASP A 51 33.46 46.75 18.79
CA ASP A 51 33.64 46.14 20.10
C ASP A 51 33.13 47.07 21.21
N HIS A 52 32.31 46.48 22.08
CA HIS A 52 31.82 46.98 23.36
C HIS A 52 30.89 48.21 23.32
N ILE A 53 29.61 47.97 23.02
CA ILE A 53 28.51 48.78 23.55
C ILE A 53 27.67 47.87 24.45
N ASN A 54 27.79 48.03 25.77
CA ASN A 54 27.05 47.26 26.75
C ASN A 54 25.63 47.86 26.88
N PHE A 55 24.64 47.29 26.19
CA PHE A 55 23.26 47.78 26.21
C PHE A 55 22.47 47.00 27.26
N SER A 56 22.18 47.59 28.43
CA SER A 56 21.30 46.95 29.41
C SER A 56 19.83 47.27 29.11
N ILE A 57 18.97 46.25 29.12
CA ILE A 57 17.51 46.33 28.93
C ILE A 57 16.85 47.35 29.88
N ASN A 58 17.47 47.64 31.04
CA ASN A 58 17.05 48.71 31.94
C ASN A 58 16.86 50.06 31.23
N SER A 59 17.74 50.42 30.28
CA SER A 59 17.59 51.67 29.51
C SER A 59 16.52 51.58 28.42
N PHE A 60 16.08 50.39 28.01
CA PHE A 60 15.09 50.18 26.95
C PHE A 60 13.67 50.21 27.52
N VAL A 61 13.42 49.47 28.59
CA VAL A 61 12.10 49.41 29.27
C VAL A 61 11.78 50.72 30.00
N GLU A 62 12.76 51.34 30.69
CA GLU A 62 12.53 52.61 31.41
C GLU A 62 12.38 53.83 30.47
N LYS A 63 13.07 53.87 29.31
CA LYS A 63 13.01 55.03 28.40
C LYS A 63 11.86 54.96 27.38
N LEU A 64 11.41 53.77 27.00
CA LEU A 64 10.22 53.60 26.13
C LEU A 64 8.90 53.56 26.92
N ASN A 65 8.97 53.58 28.26
CA ASN A 65 7.80 53.63 29.14
C ASN A 65 6.83 52.47 28.87
N ILE A 66 7.37 51.27 28.59
CA ILE A 66 6.62 50.05 28.32
C ILE A 66 6.02 49.56 29.62
N LYS A 67 4.69 49.48 29.69
CA LYS A 67 3.94 49.17 30.92
C LYS A 67 3.22 47.83 30.87
N THR A 68 3.01 47.26 29.69
CA THR A 68 2.31 45.99 29.49
C THR A 68 3.08 45.01 28.59
N TRP A 69 2.73 43.72 28.65
CA TRP A 69 3.31 42.68 27.80
C TRP A 69 2.96 42.84 26.31
N GLU A 70 1.77 43.35 25.99
CA GLU A 70 1.35 43.61 24.62
C GLU A 70 2.16 44.73 23.96
N GLU A 71 2.53 45.77 24.72
CA GLU A 71 3.43 46.82 24.26
C GLU A 71 4.84 46.28 23.97
N LEU A 72 5.34 45.39 24.84
CA LEU A 72 6.62 44.72 24.62
C LEU A 72 6.61 43.87 23.34
N LEU A 73 5.58 43.05 23.13
CA LEU A 73 5.44 42.19 21.95
C LEU A 73 5.30 42.99 20.65
N ARG A 74 4.58 44.12 20.70
CA ARG A 74 4.39 45.03 19.54
C ARG A 74 5.67 45.77 19.16
N GLU A 75 6.42 46.25 20.14
CA GLU A 75 7.72 46.89 19.92
C GLU A 75 8.78 45.89 19.45
N ASN A 76 8.68 44.64 19.90
CA ASN A 76 9.54 43.54 19.45
C ASN A 76 9.24 43.15 17.99
N GLN A 77 7.97 43.11 17.58
CA GLN A 77 7.58 42.90 16.18
C GLN A 77 8.10 44.00 15.23
N ASN A 78 8.14 45.26 15.66
CA ASN A 78 8.64 46.37 14.85
C ASN A 78 10.18 46.49 14.82
N ASN A 79 10.88 45.87 15.79
CA ASN A 79 12.35 45.90 15.92
C ASN A 79 13.02 44.53 15.71
N LEU A 80 12.30 43.57 15.13
CA LEU A 80 12.75 42.20 14.84
C LEU A 80 14.11 42.15 14.13
N SER A 81 14.38 43.09 13.23
CA SER A 81 15.64 43.19 12.48
C SER A 81 16.85 43.54 13.37
N TYR A 82 16.63 44.37 14.40
CA TYR A 82 17.67 44.85 15.32
C TYR A 82 18.02 43.78 16.37
N LEU A 83 17.01 43.12 16.95
CA LEU A 83 17.21 42.04 17.91
C LEU A 83 17.77 40.78 17.24
N SER A 84 17.32 40.44 16.03
CA SER A 84 17.90 39.33 15.26
C SER A 84 19.38 39.59 14.93
N TRP A 85 19.75 40.84 14.60
CA TRP A 85 21.15 41.19 14.33
C TRP A 85 22.05 41.07 15.58
N LEU A 86 21.57 41.52 16.74
CA LEU A 86 22.30 41.39 18.01
C LEU A 86 22.51 39.93 18.44
N ILE A 87 21.48 39.08 18.24
CA ILE A 87 21.52 37.65 18.55
C ILE A 87 22.43 36.90 17.56
N GLU A 88 22.35 37.19 16.26
CA GLU A 88 23.20 36.59 15.22
C GLU A 88 24.70 36.87 15.42
N HIS A 89 25.06 37.93 16.15
CA HIS A 89 26.44 38.31 16.43
C HIS A 89 26.89 38.05 17.88
N ASN A 90 26.21 37.14 18.60
CA ASN A 90 26.62 36.61 19.91
C ASN A 90 26.67 37.64 21.05
N TYR A 91 25.89 38.72 20.96
CA TYR A 91 25.74 39.66 22.07
C TYR A 91 24.69 39.13 23.06
N GLU A 92 25.11 38.83 24.30
CA GLU A 92 24.26 38.27 25.34
C GLU A 92 23.21 39.29 25.82
N CYS A 93 21.96 39.11 25.39
CA CYS A 93 20.80 39.78 25.99
C CYS A 93 20.17 38.84 27.04
N PHE A 94 20.45 39.06 28.32
CA PHE A 94 19.81 38.33 29.41
C PHE A 94 18.72 39.14 30.10
N PHE A 95 17.56 38.51 30.30
CA PHE A 95 16.53 38.98 31.23
C PHE A 95 16.86 38.43 32.61
N ASN A 96 17.04 39.30 33.61
CA ASN A 96 17.20 38.90 35.00
C ASN A 96 15.88 39.04 35.78
N ARG A 97 15.85 38.52 37.02
CA ARG A 97 14.66 38.45 37.88
C ARG A 97 14.15 39.82 38.34
N GLU A 98 14.98 40.87 38.33
CA GLU A 98 14.54 42.25 38.63
C GLU A 98 13.82 42.89 37.43
N ASP A 99 14.16 42.50 36.20
CA ASP A 99 13.59 43.06 34.97
C ASP A 99 12.10 42.69 34.80
N LEU A 100 11.72 41.44 35.13
CA LEU A 100 10.34 40.94 35.06
C LEU A 100 9.42 41.52 36.14
N ASN A 101 9.98 42.03 37.24
CA ASN A 101 9.20 42.57 38.36
C ASN A 101 8.70 44.01 38.13
N LYS A 102 9.20 44.71 37.09
CA LYS A 102 8.82 46.10 36.77
C LYS A 102 7.65 46.20 35.77
N ILE A 103 7.36 45.14 35.02
CA ILE A 103 6.15 45.05 34.19
C ILE A 103 4.97 44.81 35.14
N ASP A 104 3.91 45.62 35.07
CA ASP A 104 2.84 45.65 36.08
C ASP A 104 2.31 44.22 36.34
N GLN A 105 2.49 43.73 37.57
CA GLN A 105 2.14 42.38 38.04
C GLN A 105 0.62 42.07 37.97
N ARG A 106 -0.18 42.95 37.37
CA ARG A 106 -1.61 42.79 37.09
C ARG A 106 -1.91 42.16 35.73
N VAL A 107 -0.92 42.02 34.85
CA VAL A 107 -1.11 41.35 33.55
C VAL A 107 -0.89 39.85 33.74
N LYS A 108 -1.99 39.10 33.83
CA LYS A 108 -1.98 37.62 33.77
C LYS A 108 -1.47 37.22 32.38
N ILE A 109 -0.27 36.65 32.30
CA ILE A 109 0.25 36.07 31.05
C ILE A 109 -0.62 34.86 30.71
N THR A 110 -1.24 34.88 29.53
CA THR A 110 -2.01 33.75 29.02
C THR A 110 -1.09 32.70 28.39
N TYR A 111 -1.51 31.43 28.39
CA TYR A 111 -0.71 30.35 27.80
C TYR A 111 -0.32 30.57 26.33
N PRO A 112 -1.17 31.14 25.44
CA PRO A 112 -0.76 31.49 24.09
C PRO A 112 0.45 32.44 24.04
N GLU A 113 0.50 33.43 24.94
CA GLU A 113 1.59 34.41 25.01
C GLU A 113 2.88 33.78 25.56
N ALA A 114 2.76 32.92 26.56
CA ALA A 114 3.88 32.14 27.08
C ALA A 114 4.45 31.15 26.06
N HIS A 115 3.58 30.57 25.23
CA HIS A 115 3.94 29.62 24.19
C HIS A 115 4.64 30.31 23.02
N VAL A 116 4.16 31.48 22.59
CA VAL A 116 4.81 32.32 21.57
C VAL A 116 6.19 32.77 22.06
N ALA A 117 6.33 33.15 23.33
CA ALA A 117 7.62 33.48 23.92
C ALA A 117 8.60 32.29 23.85
N LYS A 118 8.15 31.09 24.23
CA LYS A 118 8.97 29.87 24.21
C LYS A 118 9.38 29.44 22.80
N GLN A 119 8.50 29.58 21.81
CA GLN A 119 8.85 29.30 20.40
C GLN A 119 9.92 30.26 19.85
N ASN A 120 10.02 31.46 20.43
CA ASN A 120 11.02 32.46 20.07
C ASN A 120 12.26 32.45 21.01
N GLY A 121 12.50 31.33 21.70
CA GLY A 121 13.69 31.13 22.54
C GLY A 121 13.63 31.75 23.94
N ILE A 122 12.46 32.25 24.37
CA ILE A 122 12.28 32.88 25.68
C ILE A 122 11.56 31.90 26.62
N ASP A 123 12.30 31.27 27.54
CA ASP A 123 11.71 30.37 28.54
C ASP A 123 11.26 31.14 29.78
N ILE A 124 9.94 31.37 29.88
CA ILE A 124 9.32 32.06 31.02
C ILE A 124 8.74 31.08 32.06
N PHE A 125 8.91 29.76 31.87
CA PHE A 125 8.33 28.76 32.77
C PHE A 125 9.28 28.48 33.95
N THR A 126 8.96 29.04 35.12
CA THR A 126 9.48 28.50 36.39
C THR A 126 8.58 27.35 36.86
N LYS A 127 9.10 26.44 37.71
CA LYS A 127 8.35 25.28 38.25
C LYS A 127 7.03 25.69 38.95
N ASP A 128 6.96 26.91 39.49
CA ASP A 128 5.77 27.47 40.13
C ASP A 128 4.80 28.16 39.14
N ALA A 129 5.28 28.62 37.98
CA ALA A 129 4.47 29.34 36.99
C ALA A 129 3.44 28.44 36.30
N GLY A 130 3.76 27.17 36.04
CA GLY A 130 2.85 26.24 35.35
C GLY A 130 1.54 26.01 36.10
N LYS A 131 1.59 25.94 37.44
CA LYS A 131 0.41 25.79 38.28
C LYS A 131 -0.46 27.05 38.28
N SER A 132 0.15 28.22 38.43
CA SER A 132 -0.58 29.50 38.35
C SER A 132 -1.23 29.73 36.98
N ILE A 133 -0.58 29.27 35.90
CA ILE A 133 -1.17 29.30 34.55
C ILE A 133 -2.39 28.38 34.49
N TYR A 134 -2.31 27.14 34.95
CA TYR A 134 -3.46 26.24 35.00
C TYR A 134 -4.63 26.82 35.81
N GLU A 135 -4.35 27.35 37.00
CA GLU A 135 -5.36 28.01 37.85
C GLU A 135 -6.01 29.22 37.15
N SER A 136 -5.28 29.93 36.29
CA SER A 136 -5.84 31.03 35.49
C SER A 136 -6.73 30.56 34.34
N ILE A 137 -6.41 29.40 33.74
CA ILE A 137 -7.10 28.85 32.57
C ILE A 137 -8.44 28.22 32.97
N ILE A 138 -8.49 27.44 34.05
CA ILE A 138 -9.73 26.78 34.51
C ILE A 138 -10.80 27.79 34.96
N ASN A 139 -10.39 29.01 35.28
CA ASN A 139 -11.26 30.12 35.69
C ASN A 139 -11.53 31.11 34.56
N ASN A 140 -11.17 30.80 33.30
CA ASN A 140 -11.39 31.66 32.15
C ASN A 140 -12.61 31.20 31.33
N ASP A 141 -13.65 32.03 31.31
CA ASP A 141 -14.90 31.77 30.58
C ASP A 141 -14.73 31.74 29.05
N GLU A 142 -13.64 32.27 28.52
CA GLU A 142 -13.32 32.23 27.09
C GLU A 142 -12.68 30.89 26.65
N LEU A 143 -12.38 30.00 27.59
CA LEU A 143 -11.78 28.69 27.33
C LEU A 143 -12.66 27.54 27.87
N PRO A 144 -13.87 27.33 27.30
CA PRO A 144 -14.88 26.43 27.85
C PRO A 144 -14.44 24.96 27.92
N GLU A 145 -13.49 24.54 27.07
CA GLU A 145 -12.90 23.19 27.12
C GLU A 145 -12.19 22.89 28.46
N TRP A 146 -11.66 23.90 29.16
CA TRP A 146 -10.98 23.74 30.45
C TRP A 146 -11.94 23.78 31.64
N GLN A 147 -13.21 24.11 31.40
CA GLN A 147 -14.28 24.04 32.40
C GLN A 147 -14.89 22.64 32.51
N ASP A 148 -14.58 21.74 31.57
CA ASP A 148 -14.94 20.32 31.67
C ASP A 148 -14.09 19.65 32.77
N GLU A 149 -14.63 19.71 33.99
CA GLU A 149 -14.03 19.13 35.18
C GLU A 149 -13.82 17.62 35.02
N GLN A 150 -14.75 16.92 34.38
CA GLN A 150 -14.73 15.46 34.31
C GLN A 150 -13.68 14.94 33.32
N ASN A 151 -13.58 15.56 32.14
CA ASN A 151 -12.79 15.00 31.05
C ASN A 151 -11.50 15.77 30.73
N VAL A 152 -11.35 17.01 31.20
CA VAL A 152 -10.18 17.85 30.87
C VAL A 152 -9.46 18.35 32.11
N SER A 153 -10.06 19.20 32.94
CA SER A 153 -9.30 19.89 33.99
C SER A 153 -8.89 18.97 35.14
N MET A 154 -9.77 18.13 35.70
CA MET A 154 -9.34 17.20 36.76
C MET A 154 -8.34 16.15 36.28
N PRO A 155 -8.52 15.48 35.12
CA PRO A 155 -7.49 14.62 34.56
C PRO A 155 -6.17 15.36 34.38
N PHE A 156 -6.17 16.55 33.77
CA PHE A 156 -4.96 17.35 33.58
C PHE A 156 -4.26 17.65 34.91
N GLN A 157 -5.00 18.11 35.93
CA GLN A 157 -4.46 18.41 37.24
C GLN A 157 -3.79 17.19 37.88
N ARG A 158 -4.45 16.03 37.85
CA ARG A 158 -3.89 14.79 38.40
C ARG A 158 -2.59 14.41 37.70
N GLY A 159 -2.54 14.51 36.38
CA GLY A 159 -1.30 14.30 35.62
C GLY A 159 -0.23 15.33 35.96
N ALA A 160 -0.60 16.60 36.14
CA ALA A 160 0.32 17.69 36.40
C ALA A 160 0.92 17.64 37.80
N GLU A 161 0.16 17.17 38.79
CA GLU A 161 0.63 16.92 40.15
C GLU A 161 1.71 15.83 40.20
N ILE A 162 1.71 14.89 39.25
CA ILE A 162 2.70 13.82 39.14
C ILE A 162 3.86 14.21 38.21
N PHE A 163 3.58 14.63 36.98
CA PHE A 163 4.62 14.80 35.95
C PHE A 163 5.15 16.24 35.82
N GLY A 164 4.43 17.21 36.37
CA GLY A 164 4.66 18.65 36.22
C GLY A 164 3.71 19.31 35.22
N TYR A 165 3.24 20.52 35.55
CA TYR A 165 2.29 21.30 34.74
C TYR A 165 2.80 21.59 33.32
N ASP A 166 4.04 22.05 33.21
CA ASP A 166 4.77 22.33 31.98
C ASP A 166 4.87 21.12 31.04
N LYS A 167 5.10 19.93 31.62
CA LYS A 167 5.16 18.68 30.89
C LYS A 167 3.78 18.22 30.41
N MET A 168 2.75 18.35 31.25
CA MET A 168 1.39 17.99 30.86
C MET A 168 0.83 18.92 29.78
N PHE A 169 1.12 20.22 29.84
CA PHE A 169 0.79 21.13 28.74
C PHE A 169 1.43 20.69 27.43
N THR A 170 2.69 20.24 27.47
CA THR A 170 3.39 19.71 26.31
C THR A 170 2.73 18.44 25.76
N TYR A 171 2.33 17.51 26.65
CA TYR A 171 1.72 16.23 26.28
C TYR A 171 0.34 16.39 25.62
N CYS A 172 -0.44 17.39 26.04
CA CYS A 172 -1.77 17.69 25.48
C CYS A 172 -1.72 18.55 24.22
N GLN A 173 -0.54 18.99 23.77
CA GLN A 173 -0.42 19.96 22.69
C GLN A 173 -0.04 19.29 21.37
N ARG A 174 -1.06 18.97 20.57
CA ARG A 174 -0.93 18.40 19.22
C ARG A 174 -2.01 18.99 18.30
N GLN A 175 -1.67 19.30 17.04
CA GLN A 175 -2.58 20.03 16.12
C GLN A 175 -3.78 19.18 15.65
N ASP A 176 -3.64 17.86 15.65
CA ASP A 176 -4.62 16.87 15.17
C ASP A 176 -5.34 16.12 16.31
N LEU A 177 -5.25 16.60 17.56
CA LEU A 177 -5.82 15.94 18.74
C LEU A 177 -6.51 16.93 19.67
N SER A 178 -7.69 16.57 20.18
CA SER A 178 -8.36 17.36 21.20
C SER A 178 -7.73 17.13 22.59
N ARG A 179 -7.85 18.12 23.49
CA ARG A 179 -7.38 17.97 24.88
C ARG A 179 -8.12 16.87 25.62
N HIS A 180 -9.42 16.73 25.35
CA HIS A 180 -10.25 15.63 25.82
C HIS A 180 -9.60 14.29 25.48
N ASP A 181 -9.26 14.06 24.21
CA ASP A 181 -8.74 12.77 23.74
C ASP A 181 -7.32 12.49 24.27
N ALA A 182 -6.50 13.54 24.42
CA ALA A 182 -5.17 13.41 25.02
C ALA A 182 -5.22 12.97 26.51
N LEU A 183 -6.25 13.41 27.24
CA LEU A 183 -6.44 13.15 28.68
C LEU A 183 -7.43 12.02 28.96
N HIS A 184 -8.10 11.52 27.93
CA HIS A 184 -9.02 10.39 28.03
C HIS A 184 -8.30 9.18 28.62
N GLN A 185 -8.91 8.50 29.59
CA GLN A 185 -8.31 7.36 30.31
C GLN A 185 -7.00 7.62 31.06
N LEU A 186 -6.64 8.89 31.34
CA LEU A 186 -5.41 9.21 32.09
C LEU A 186 -5.32 8.53 33.46
N GLY A 187 -6.44 8.19 34.09
CA GLY A 187 -6.44 7.40 35.33
C GLY A 187 -5.75 6.04 35.17
N TYR A 188 -5.95 5.35 34.05
CA TYR A 188 -5.26 4.10 33.73
C TYR A 188 -3.79 4.32 33.39
N VAL A 189 -3.46 5.43 32.75
CA VAL A 189 -2.06 5.83 32.49
C VAL A 189 -1.31 6.04 33.81
N ILE A 190 -1.94 6.69 34.78
CA ILE A 190 -1.36 6.88 36.12
C ILE A 190 -1.18 5.54 36.84
N ALA A 191 -2.19 4.66 36.82
CA ALA A 191 -2.07 3.33 37.42
C ALA A 191 -0.94 2.50 36.78
N MET A 192 -0.78 2.60 35.46
CA MET A 192 0.32 1.97 34.74
C MET A 192 1.68 2.57 35.14
N TYR A 193 1.77 3.90 35.29
CA TYR A 193 2.96 4.56 35.83
C TYR A 193 3.29 4.05 37.24
N GLU A 194 2.32 3.97 38.14
CA GLU A 194 2.51 3.47 39.51
C GLU A 194 3.03 2.03 39.54
N SER A 195 2.64 1.21 38.55
CA SER A 195 3.14 -0.17 38.39
C SER A 195 4.53 -0.26 37.74
N SER A 196 5.03 0.82 37.13
CA SER A 196 6.23 0.79 36.27
C SER A 196 7.56 0.82 37.03
N ASN A 197 7.58 1.20 38.31
CA ASN A 197 8.80 1.46 39.10
C ASN A 197 9.75 2.54 38.53
N LEU A 198 9.33 3.29 37.50
CA LEU A 198 10.09 4.42 36.97
C LEU A 198 9.89 5.69 37.80
N SER A 199 10.88 6.59 37.80
CA SER A 199 10.64 7.95 38.26
C SER A 199 9.69 8.70 37.33
N GLU A 200 9.02 9.74 37.84
CA GLU A 200 8.13 10.63 37.06
C GLU A 200 8.82 11.20 35.80
N LYS A 201 10.12 11.51 35.92
CA LYS A 201 10.92 12.04 34.81
C LYS A 201 11.18 10.98 33.75
N GLU A 202 11.49 9.76 34.15
CA GLU A 202 11.75 8.65 33.24
C GLU A 202 10.47 8.21 32.53
N PHE A 203 9.36 8.05 33.25
CA PHE A 203 8.08 7.65 32.63
C PHE A 203 7.60 8.69 31.61
N PHE A 204 7.69 9.98 31.96
CA PHE A 204 7.34 11.05 31.03
C PHE A 204 8.24 11.03 29.77
N GLY A 205 9.56 10.92 29.95
CA GLY A 205 10.50 10.94 28.83
C GLY A 205 10.41 9.71 27.93
N ASN A 206 10.27 8.53 28.52
CA ASN A 206 10.26 7.26 27.79
C ASN A 206 8.92 6.95 27.14
N ILE A 207 7.81 7.37 27.76
CA ILE A 207 6.46 7.02 27.31
C ILE A 207 5.70 8.25 26.81
N LEU A 208 5.28 9.15 27.71
CA LEU A 208 4.35 10.24 27.37
C LEU A 208 4.89 11.19 26.29
N PHE A 209 6.16 11.57 26.38
CA PHE A 209 6.79 12.42 25.40
C PHE A 209 6.95 11.73 24.04
N GLN A 210 7.24 10.42 24.03
CA GLN A 210 7.33 9.65 22.79
C GLN A 210 5.97 9.50 22.11
N VAL A 211 4.91 9.19 22.87
CA VAL A 211 3.52 9.16 22.37
C VAL A 211 3.15 10.50 21.74
N ASN A 212 3.52 11.61 22.38
CA ASN A 212 3.23 12.94 21.85
C ASN A 212 4.01 13.27 20.56
N LYS A 213 5.22 12.71 20.39
CA LYS A 213 6.04 12.89 19.18
C LYS A 213 5.73 11.88 18.08
N ASP A 214 4.92 10.88 18.37
CA ASP A 214 4.59 9.82 17.44
C ASP A 214 3.50 10.27 16.45
N GLY A 215 3.95 10.61 15.23
CA GLY A 215 3.11 10.99 14.10
C GLY A 215 2.39 9.83 13.41
N ALA A 216 2.58 8.58 13.87
CA ALA A 216 1.98 7.41 13.24
C ALA A 216 0.44 7.40 13.38
N ARG A 217 -0.22 6.74 12.42
CA ARG A 217 -1.65 6.41 12.48
C ARG A 217 -1.80 4.95 12.89
N TYR A 218 -2.59 4.75 13.94
CA TYR A 218 -2.97 3.45 14.49
C TYR A 218 -4.42 3.14 14.13
N ASP A 219 -4.84 1.89 14.29
CA ASP A 219 -6.21 1.47 13.99
C ASP A 219 -7.23 2.17 14.91
N SER A 220 -6.83 2.54 16.13
CA SER A 220 -7.63 3.36 17.07
C SER A 220 -7.55 4.88 16.82
N GLY A 221 -6.71 5.34 15.87
CA GLY A 221 -6.52 6.75 15.52
C GLY A 221 -5.09 7.24 15.73
N THR A 222 -4.87 8.22 16.61
CA THR A 222 -3.53 8.77 16.90
C THR A 222 -2.80 7.89 17.92
N ALA A 223 -1.50 8.15 18.12
CA ALA A 223 -0.72 7.49 19.16
C ALA A 223 -1.34 7.63 20.56
N HIS A 224 -1.99 8.76 20.86
CA HIS A 224 -2.70 8.95 22.13
C HIS A 224 -3.92 8.04 22.27
N HIS A 225 -4.71 7.85 21.21
CA HIS A 225 -5.84 6.92 21.25
C HIS A 225 -5.37 5.48 21.51
N GLU A 226 -4.30 5.06 20.82
CA GLU A 226 -3.73 3.72 21.00
C GLU A 226 -3.11 3.58 22.39
N PHE A 227 -2.41 4.59 22.88
CA PHE A 227 -1.85 4.60 24.22
C PHE A 227 -2.93 4.48 25.30
N ASN A 228 -4.03 5.19 25.16
CA ASN A 228 -5.18 5.07 26.06
C ASN A 228 -5.73 3.65 26.06
N HIS A 229 -5.85 3.02 24.89
CA HIS A 229 -6.28 1.63 24.75
C HIS A 229 -5.30 0.64 25.41
N VAL A 230 -4.00 0.85 25.24
CA VAL A 230 -2.95 0.05 25.90
C VAL A 230 -3.02 0.20 27.42
N ALA A 231 -3.14 1.42 27.93
CA ALA A 231 -3.20 1.69 29.36
C ALA A 231 -4.39 1.01 30.04
N VAL A 232 -5.57 1.04 29.41
CA VAL A 232 -6.80 0.37 29.92
C VAL A 232 -6.62 -1.14 30.02
N ASN A 233 -5.86 -1.74 29.10
CA ASN A 233 -5.70 -3.19 28.98
C ASN A 233 -4.34 -3.70 29.46
N PHE A 234 -3.58 -2.87 30.17
CA PHE A 234 -2.24 -3.19 30.64
C PHE A 234 -2.27 -4.32 31.67
N ASN A 235 -1.42 -5.33 31.48
CA ASN A 235 -1.26 -6.41 32.46
C ASN A 235 -0.02 -6.15 33.31
N SER A 236 -0.22 -5.84 34.59
CA SER A 236 0.86 -5.56 35.55
C SER A 236 1.63 -6.80 36.02
N ASN A 237 1.16 -8.02 35.75
CA ASN A 237 1.85 -9.24 36.14
C ASN A 237 2.95 -9.64 35.14
N ILE A 238 3.95 -8.77 34.99
CA ILE A 238 5.04 -8.90 34.00
C ILE A 238 5.80 -10.22 34.16
N GLU A 239 6.15 -10.60 35.38
CA GLU A 239 6.91 -11.84 35.62
C GLU A 239 6.16 -13.08 35.16
N GLU A 240 4.86 -13.15 35.42
CA GLU A 240 4.02 -14.27 34.96
C GLU A 240 3.95 -14.29 33.44
N ILE A 241 3.74 -13.14 32.80
CA ILE A 241 3.68 -13.03 31.34
C ILE A 241 4.99 -13.52 30.70
N LEU A 242 6.14 -13.03 31.17
CA LEU A 242 7.44 -13.45 30.65
C LEU A 242 7.73 -14.93 30.94
N ALA A 243 7.26 -15.47 32.07
CA ALA A 243 7.36 -16.90 32.36
C ALA A 243 6.46 -17.75 31.43
N GLN A 244 5.30 -17.25 31.03
CA GLN A 244 4.42 -17.91 30.07
C GLN A 244 5.03 -17.91 28.66
N VAL A 245 5.65 -16.81 28.20
CA VAL A 245 6.37 -16.77 26.92
C VAL A 245 7.44 -17.85 26.83
N LYS A 246 8.22 -18.05 27.90
CA LYS A 246 9.28 -19.06 27.96
C LYS A 246 8.77 -20.50 27.76
N LYS A 247 7.49 -20.79 28.06
CA LYS A 247 6.88 -22.11 27.82
C LYS A 247 6.66 -22.40 26.33
N TYR A 248 6.61 -21.35 25.50
CA TYR A 248 6.36 -21.41 24.07
C TYR A 248 7.59 -20.97 23.27
N ALA A 249 8.77 -21.47 23.68
CA ALA A 249 10.06 -21.13 23.05
C ALA A 249 10.12 -21.45 21.55
N ASP A 250 9.31 -22.40 21.09
CA ASP A 250 9.26 -22.83 19.69
C ASP A 250 8.30 -22.00 18.82
N VAL A 251 7.65 -20.98 19.39
CA VAL A 251 6.71 -20.10 18.67
C VAL A 251 7.46 -18.84 18.20
N ASP A 252 7.90 -18.85 16.95
CA ASP A 252 8.87 -17.89 16.41
C ASP A 252 8.38 -16.43 16.51
N LYS A 253 7.13 -16.13 16.13
CA LYS A 253 6.59 -14.75 16.26
C LYS A 253 6.46 -14.30 17.71
N LEU A 254 6.12 -15.21 18.62
CA LEU A 254 6.04 -14.91 20.04
C LEU A 254 7.43 -14.58 20.61
N GLN A 255 8.45 -15.34 20.22
CA GLN A 255 9.83 -15.08 20.64
C GLN A 255 10.39 -13.80 20.03
N GLN A 256 10.07 -13.50 18.77
CA GLN A 256 10.47 -12.25 18.11
C GLN A 256 9.89 -11.03 18.82
N LEU A 257 8.62 -11.10 19.24
CA LEU A 257 7.99 -10.02 19.99
C LEU A 257 8.60 -9.83 21.39
N ALA A 258 8.98 -10.93 22.04
CA ALA A 258 9.57 -10.94 23.37
C ALA A 258 11.09 -10.64 23.40
N GLN A 259 11.77 -10.63 22.25
CA GLN A 259 13.23 -10.53 22.15
C GLN A 259 13.80 -9.30 22.89
N ASP A 260 13.06 -8.20 22.88
CA ASP A 260 13.44 -6.93 23.52
C ASP A 260 12.76 -6.69 24.88
N LEU A 261 12.05 -7.69 25.44
CA LEU A 261 11.17 -7.57 26.61
C LEU A 261 11.56 -8.53 27.74
N SER A 262 12.83 -8.52 28.15
CA SER A 262 13.33 -9.45 29.17
C SER A 262 13.11 -9.00 30.63
N SER A 263 12.68 -7.75 30.84
CA SER A 263 12.50 -7.15 32.17
C SER A 263 11.49 -6.00 32.14
N GLN A 264 11.01 -5.61 33.32
CA GLN A 264 10.14 -4.45 33.49
C GLN A 264 10.81 -3.15 33.02
N GLU A 265 12.10 -2.96 33.29
CA GLU A 265 12.82 -1.78 32.80
C GLU A 265 12.84 -1.70 31.28
N GLN A 266 12.97 -2.83 30.59
CA GLN A 266 12.96 -2.87 29.12
C GLN A 266 11.57 -2.60 28.54
N ILE A 267 10.50 -3.09 29.17
CA ILE A 267 9.12 -2.83 28.75
C ILE A 267 8.83 -1.33 28.78
N PHE A 268 9.23 -0.63 29.86
CA PHE A 268 9.01 0.80 30.00
C PHE A 268 10.15 1.69 29.45
N ALA A 269 11.13 1.11 28.73
CA ALA A 269 12.23 1.86 28.15
C ALA A 269 11.78 2.81 27.01
N SER A 270 10.68 2.48 26.34
CA SER A 270 10.11 3.29 25.26
C SER A 270 8.62 2.99 25.05
N TRP A 271 7.90 3.91 24.40
CA TRP A 271 6.53 3.69 23.95
C TRP A 271 6.42 2.42 23.08
N LYS A 272 7.39 2.22 22.18
CA LYS A 272 7.46 1.04 21.30
C LYS A 272 7.51 -0.27 22.08
N ASN A 273 8.33 -0.36 23.13
CA ASN A 273 8.45 -1.60 23.92
C ASN A 273 7.21 -1.87 24.76
N LEU A 274 6.59 -0.81 25.31
CA LEU A 274 5.34 -0.92 26.05
C LEU A 274 4.22 -1.45 25.15
N TYR A 275 4.16 -0.94 23.91
CA TYR A 275 3.22 -1.43 22.89
C TYR A 275 3.47 -2.91 22.55
N LYS A 276 4.73 -3.31 22.28
CA LYS A 276 5.08 -4.73 22.04
C LYS A 276 4.66 -5.64 23.20
N TYR A 277 4.85 -5.18 24.45
CA TYR A 277 4.45 -5.95 25.63
C TYR A 277 2.93 -6.12 25.72
N TYR A 278 2.18 -5.08 25.36
CA TYR A 278 0.73 -5.17 25.26
C TYR A 278 0.31 -6.20 24.21
N GLU A 279 0.90 -6.19 23.02
CA GLU A 279 0.64 -7.19 21.95
C GLU A 279 0.95 -8.61 22.44
N LEU A 280 2.08 -8.78 23.14
CA LEU A 280 2.49 -10.06 23.73
C LEU A 280 1.45 -10.59 24.72
N CYS A 281 0.91 -9.71 25.58
CA CYS A 281 -0.16 -10.06 26.50
C CYS A 281 -1.43 -10.51 25.76
N GLN A 282 -1.81 -9.85 24.66
CA GLN A 282 -2.97 -10.26 23.87
C GLN A 282 -2.74 -11.62 23.20
N LEU A 283 -1.53 -11.89 22.72
CA LEU A 283 -1.18 -13.18 22.13
C LEU A 283 -1.24 -14.31 23.15
N LEU A 284 -0.72 -14.10 24.36
CA LEU A 284 -0.74 -15.12 25.41
C LEU A 284 -2.15 -15.47 25.88
N LYS A 285 -3.15 -14.58 25.73
CA LYS A 285 -4.55 -14.94 25.98
C LYS A 285 -5.06 -16.07 25.06
N LYS A 286 -4.32 -16.39 23.99
CA LYS A 286 -4.63 -17.44 23.00
C LYS A 286 -3.91 -18.77 23.29
N ILE A 287 -3.81 -19.17 24.57
CA ILE A 287 -3.03 -20.34 25.08
C ILE A 287 -3.27 -21.64 24.29
N GLU A 288 -4.52 -21.97 23.97
CA GLU A 288 -4.86 -23.23 23.30
C GLU A 288 -4.24 -23.32 21.90
N ILE A 289 -4.14 -22.20 21.19
CA ILE A 289 -3.55 -22.13 19.85
C ILE A 289 -2.05 -22.34 19.91
N LEU A 290 -1.37 -21.77 20.91
CA LEU A 290 0.07 -21.91 21.07
C LEU A 290 0.48 -23.37 21.28
N LYS A 291 -0.31 -24.16 22.04
CA LYS A 291 -0.07 -25.60 22.22
C LYS A 291 -0.24 -26.39 20.93
N ASP A 292 -1.28 -26.09 20.17
CA ASP A 292 -1.54 -26.79 18.91
C ASP A 292 -0.54 -26.40 17.81
N LEU A 293 -0.05 -25.16 17.81
CA LEU A 293 1.05 -24.72 16.95
C LEU A 293 2.33 -25.51 17.25
N GLN A 294 2.69 -25.69 18.53
CA GLN A 294 3.82 -26.56 18.90
C GLN A 294 3.63 -27.99 18.39
N LYS A 295 2.41 -28.53 18.46
CA LYS A 295 2.08 -29.85 17.93
C LYS A 295 2.28 -29.94 16.41
N LEU A 296 1.84 -28.95 15.63
CA LEU A 296 2.09 -28.91 14.18
C LEU A 296 3.59 -28.92 13.84
N LYS A 297 4.39 -28.14 14.57
CA LYS A 297 5.84 -28.09 14.40
C LYS A 297 6.47 -29.47 14.67
N GLN A 298 6.00 -30.17 15.71
CA GLN A 298 6.42 -31.54 16.04
C GLN A 298 5.97 -32.59 15.01
N GLU A 299 4.81 -32.40 14.38
CA GLU A 299 4.28 -33.25 13.31
C GLU A 299 4.96 -33.00 11.95
N GLY A 300 5.87 -32.03 11.85
CA GLY A 300 6.57 -31.69 10.61
C GLY A 300 5.78 -30.83 9.62
N LYS A 301 4.65 -30.26 10.04
CA LYS A 301 3.77 -29.43 9.20
C LYS A 301 4.20 -27.96 9.20
N ALA A 302 5.40 -27.68 8.71
CA ALA A 302 6.05 -26.38 8.82
C ALA A 302 5.29 -25.24 8.11
N GLU A 303 4.79 -25.47 6.89
CA GLU A 303 4.07 -24.43 6.15
C GLU A 303 2.70 -24.13 6.76
N LEU A 304 1.96 -25.15 7.18
CA LEU A 304 0.71 -24.96 7.93
C LEU A 304 0.95 -24.25 9.26
N TYR A 305 2.02 -24.59 9.97
CA TYR A 305 2.42 -23.86 11.17
C TYR A 305 2.60 -22.35 10.89
N LYS A 306 3.38 -21.98 9.87
CA LYS A 306 3.66 -20.57 9.53
C LYS A 306 2.41 -19.83 9.08
N TYR A 307 1.57 -20.49 8.29
CA TYR A 307 0.32 -19.93 7.78
C TYR A 307 -0.63 -19.62 8.94
N ILE A 308 -0.88 -20.60 9.83
CA ILE A 308 -1.74 -20.42 11.00
C ILE A 308 -1.16 -19.42 11.99
N GLU A 309 0.15 -19.45 12.26
CA GLU A 309 0.81 -18.47 13.12
C GLU A 309 0.62 -17.05 12.58
N THR A 310 0.68 -16.86 11.26
CA THR A 310 0.44 -15.55 10.65
C THR A 310 -0.98 -15.06 10.82
N LEU A 311 -1.97 -15.91 10.52
CA LEU A 311 -3.37 -15.55 10.69
C LEU A 311 -3.75 -15.32 12.16
N ALA A 312 -3.33 -16.21 13.06
CA ALA A 312 -3.71 -16.15 14.46
C ALA A 312 -3.12 -14.93 15.19
N PHE A 313 -1.99 -14.41 14.70
CA PHE A 313 -1.28 -13.27 15.28
C PHE A 313 -1.61 -11.95 14.59
N HIS A 314 -2.42 -11.97 13.52
CA HIS A 314 -2.93 -10.75 12.91
C HIS A 314 -3.95 -10.07 13.82
N PRO A 315 -3.91 -8.73 14.01
CA PRO A 315 -4.77 -8.04 14.97
C PRO A 315 -6.26 -8.10 14.60
N ASN A 316 -6.57 -8.04 13.31
CA ASN A 316 -7.94 -7.81 12.82
C ASN A 316 -8.62 -9.05 12.22
N ILE A 317 -8.22 -10.27 12.63
CA ILE A 317 -8.78 -11.53 12.11
C ILE A 317 -9.64 -12.25 13.15
N SER A 318 -10.77 -12.80 12.70
CA SER A 318 -11.62 -13.68 13.50
C SER A 318 -10.90 -14.98 13.83
N MET A 319 -10.68 -15.24 15.12
CA MET A 319 -10.05 -16.49 15.54
C MET A 319 -10.89 -17.72 15.20
N GLN A 320 -12.23 -17.59 15.19
CA GLN A 320 -13.10 -18.67 14.77
C GLN A 320 -12.81 -19.08 13.32
N ALA A 321 -12.64 -18.11 12.42
CA ALA A 321 -12.31 -18.40 11.02
C ALA A 321 -10.96 -19.12 10.89
N VAL A 322 -9.96 -18.72 11.67
CA VAL A 322 -8.64 -19.40 11.70
C VAL A 322 -8.78 -20.85 12.17
N LEU A 323 -9.57 -21.09 13.22
CA LEU A 323 -9.81 -22.43 13.75
C LEU A 323 -10.62 -23.30 12.80
N GLU A 324 -11.60 -22.73 12.08
CA GLU A 324 -12.36 -23.45 11.06
C GLU A 324 -11.47 -23.81 9.87
N PHE A 325 -10.70 -22.86 9.32
CA PHE A 325 -9.72 -23.13 8.26
C PHE A 325 -8.75 -24.26 8.66
N TRP A 326 -8.22 -24.19 9.88
CA TRP A 326 -7.23 -25.14 10.36
C TRP A 326 -7.84 -26.51 10.69
N ARG A 327 -8.83 -26.56 11.59
CA ARG A 327 -9.31 -27.80 12.23
C ARG A 327 -10.58 -28.36 11.59
N SER A 328 -11.26 -27.60 10.76
CA SER A 328 -12.51 -28.01 10.12
C SER A 328 -12.63 -27.44 8.71
N PRO A 329 -11.66 -27.73 7.81
CA PRO A 329 -11.58 -27.07 6.51
C PRO A 329 -12.86 -27.23 5.69
N ALA A 330 -13.57 -28.36 5.79
CA ALA A 330 -14.86 -28.54 5.13
C ALA A 330 -15.89 -27.45 5.51
N LYS A 331 -15.94 -27.03 6.78
CA LYS A 331 -16.81 -25.92 7.22
C LYS A 331 -16.34 -24.58 6.68
N PHE A 332 -15.03 -24.37 6.63
CA PHE A 332 -14.45 -23.13 6.12
C PHE A 332 -14.73 -22.96 4.62
N LEU A 333 -14.61 -24.04 3.83
CA LEU A 333 -14.89 -24.04 2.39
C LEU A 333 -16.38 -23.81 2.07
N GLU A 334 -17.26 -24.11 3.03
CA GLU A 334 -18.71 -23.94 2.96
C GLU A 334 -19.22 -22.57 3.44
N ILE A 335 -18.34 -21.64 3.83
CA ILE A 335 -18.76 -20.32 4.33
C ILE A 335 -19.59 -19.58 3.28
N ASP A 336 -20.80 -19.20 3.66
CA ASP A 336 -21.73 -18.42 2.84
C ASP A 336 -21.32 -16.94 2.73
N ASP A 337 -21.77 -16.27 1.67
CA ASP A 337 -21.72 -14.81 1.54
C ASP A 337 -23.12 -14.19 1.72
N GLY A 338 -23.23 -13.23 2.65
CA GLY A 338 -24.50 -12.57 2.98
C GLY A 338 -25.08 -11.70 1.86
N HIS A 339 -24.29 -11.40 0.82
CA HIS A 339 -24.66 -10.41 -0.20
C HIS A 339 -25.06 -11.01 -1.56
N SER A 340 -24.79 -12.30 -1.83
CA SER A 340 -24.84 -12.83 -3.20
C SER A 340 -25.09 -14.35 -3.28
N GLN A 341 -26.23 -14.81 -2.75
CA GLN A 341 -26.47 -16.24 -2.51
C GLN A 341 -26.24 -17.16 -3.73
N SER A 342 -26.92 -16.99 -4.87
CA SER A 342 -26.84 -18.00 -5.95
C SER A 342 -25.48 -18.06 -6.67
N ALA A 343 -24.83 -16.91 -6.92
CA ALA A 343 -23.53 -16.87 -7.58
C ALA A 343 -22.41 -17.40 -6.67
N HIS A 344 -22.49 -17.11 -5.36
CA HIS A 344 -21.60 -17.65 -4.35
C HIS A 344 -21.71 -19.18 -4.23
N GLU A 345 -22.94 -19.69 -4.06
CA GLU A 345 -23.18 -21.13 -3.87
C GLU A 345 -22.60 -21.98 -4.99
N ASN A 346 -22.68 -21.50 -6.23
CA ASN A 346 -22.16 -22.23 -7.40
C ASN A 346 -20.63 -22.20 -7.52
N LYS A 347 -19.96 -21.32 -6.79
CA LYS A 347 -18.54 -21.00 -6.96
C LYS A 347 -17.70 -21.20 -5.70
N LYS A 348 -18.34 -21.44 -4.55
CA LYS A 348 -17.62 -21.66 -3.30
C LYS A 348 -16.69 -22.88 -3.40
N PRO A 349 -15.52 -22.84 -2.73
CA PRO A 349 -14.51 -23.89 -2.85
C PRO A 349 -14.95 -25.29 -2.41
N SER A 350 -16.03 -25.43 -1.63
CA SER A 350 -16.54 -26.74 -1.28
C SER A 350 -17.01 -27.54 -2.49
N ASN A 351 -17.42 -26.88 -3.58
CA ASN A 351 -17.74 -27.56 -4.83
C ASN A 351 -16.53 -28.30 -5.45
N TYR A 352 -15.29 -27.88 -5.12
CA TYR A 352 -14.08 -28.51 -5.67
C TYR A 352 -13.87 -29.91 -5.09
N VAL A 353 -14.39 -30.20 -3.90
CA VAL A 353 -14.26 -31.50 -3.23
C VAL A 353 -15.46 -32.42 -3.46
N GLU A 354 -16.42 -31.97 -4.27
CA GLU A 354 -17.62 -32.74 -4.65
C GLU A 354 -17.58 -33.25 -6.10
N ILE A 355 -16.45 -33.06 -6.79
CA ILE A 355 -16.28 -33.50 -8.18
C ILE A 355 -16.29 -35.05 -8.22
N PRO A 356 -17.17 -35.68 -9.03
CA PRO A 356 -17.34 -37.12 -9.05
C PRO A 356 -16.04 -37.90 -9.25
N TYR A 357 -15.77 -38.86 -8.36
CA TYR A 357 -14.57 -39.71 -8.38
C TYR A 357 -13.23 -38.99 -8.21
N LEU A 358 -13.20 -37.65 -8.20
CA LEU A 358 -12.00 -36.90 -7.87
C LEU A 358 -11.71 -37.11 -6.39
N ASP A 359 -10.56 -37.68 -6.08
CA ASP A 359 -10.15 -38.03 -4.72
C ASP A 359 -9.57 -36.83 -3.96
N LEU A 360 -10.13 -35.63 -4.15
CA LEU A 360 -9.74 -34.38 -3.51
C LEU A 360 -10.68 -34.10 -2.34
N ASN A 361 -10.17 -34.10 -1.10
CA ASN A 361 -10.94 -33.74 0.09
C ASN A 361 -10.59 -32.33 0.61
N ALA A 362 -11.34 -31.85 1.60
CA ALA A 362 -11.17 -30.50 2.16
C ALA A 362 -9.79 -30.26 2.81
N GLU A 363 -9.18 -31.28 3.43
CA GLU A 363 -7.82 -31.16 3.98
C GLU A 363 -6.80 -31.07 2.86
N ASN A 364 -6.95 -31.87 1.80
CA ASN A 364 -6.12 -31.79 0.62
C ASN A 364 -6.20 -30.39 -0.02
N LEU A 365 -7.40 -29.84 -0.21
CA LEU A 365 -7.54 -28.49 -0.77
C LEU A 365 -6.89 -27.41 0.11
N ARG A 366 -7.04 -27.46 1.44
CA ARG A 366 -6.34 -26.57 2.37
C ARG A 366 -4.82 -26.72 2.25
N ASP A 367 -4.33 -27.95 2.24
CA ASP A 367 -2.90 -28.22 2.22
C ASP A 367 -2.29 -27.82 0.87
N ALA A 368 -3.01 -27.98 -0.25
CA ALA A 368 -2.59 -27.49 -1.55
C ALA A 368 -2.39 -25.95 -1.57
N LEU A 369 -3.21 -25.20 -0.83
CA LEU A 369 -3.06 -23.76 -0.65
C LEU A 369 -1.80 -23.45 0.16
N VAL A 370 -1.68 -24.09 1.32
CA VAL A 370 -0.66 -23.78 2.33
C VAL A 370 0.73 -24.26 1.92
N GLU A 371 0.83 -25.39 1.23
CA GLU A 371 2.09 -26.00 0.78
C GLU A 371 2.58 -25.43 -0.56
N GLY A 372 1.82 -24.52 -1.18
CA GLY A 372 2.21 -23.81 -2.40
C GLY A 372 1.85 -24.50 -3.71
N SER A 373 1.12 -25.63 -3.70
CA SER A 373 0.65 -26.27 -4.93
C SER A 373 -0.22 -25.33 -5.78
N LEU A 374 -1.03 -24.48 -5.13
CA LEU A 374 -1.85 -23.50 -5.84
C LEU A 374 -1.02 -22.36 -6.47
N ASP A 375 0.20 -22.09 -5.99
CA ASP A 375 1.05 -21.00 -6.50
C ASP A 375 1.57 -21.28 -7.90
N GLU A 376 1.66 -22.56 -8.28
CA GLU A 376 2.06 -22.96 -9.64
C GLU A 376 0.89 -22.88 -10.63
N LEU A 377 -0.33 -22.92 -10.10
CA LEU A 377 -1.57 -22.87 -10.87
C LEU A 377 -2.10 -21.46 -11.04
N GLN A 378 -1.82 -20.53 -10.13
CA GLN A 378 -2.38 -19.18 -10.22
C GLN A 378 -2.07 -18.50 -11.56
N VAL A 379 -3.04 -17.71 -12.03
CA VAL A 379 -3.05 -17.11 -13.37
C VAL A 379 -1.93 -16.09 -13.59
N PHE A 380 -1.47 -15.42 -12.53
CA PHE A 380 -0.35 -14.47 -12.57
C PHE A 380 0.80 -14.98 -11.72
N GLN A 381 2.04 -14.80 -12.16
CA GLN A 381 3.19 -15.21 -11.35
C GLN A 381 3.30 -14.34 -10.10
N PRO A 382 3.69 -14.92 -8.95
CA PRO A 382 4.09 -14.12 -7.80
C PRO A 382 5.19 -13.14 -8.19
N PHE A 383 5.02 -11.88 -7.79
CA PHE A 383 5.97 -10.82 -8.14
C PHE A 383 5.94 -9.72 -7.09
N GLU A 384 7.12 -9.25 -6.69
CA GLU A 384 7.26 -8.27 -5.61
C GLU A 384 8.27 -7.19 -5.96
N ILE A 385 7.91 -5.95 -5.64
CA ILE A 385 8.80 -4.80 -5.70
C ILE A 385 8.72 -4.02 -4.39
N GLU A 386 9.87 -3.83 -3.75
CA GLU A 386 10.04 -2.90 -2.64
C GLU A 386 10.46 -1.52 -3.18
N TYR A 387 9.72 -0.49 -2.78
CA TYR A 387 9.91 0.89 -3.19
C TYR A 387 10.27 1.76 -1.99
N GLU A 388 11.11 2.76 -2.21
CA GLU A 388 11.35 3.85 -1.29
C GLU A 388 11.06 5.18 -1.98
N LEU A 389 10.12 5.95 -1.44
CA LEU A 389 9.61 7.21 -2.00
C LEU A 389 9.81 8.36 -1.00
N PRO A 390 9.97 9.62 -1.45
CA PRO A 390 10.08 10.75 -0.54
C PRO A 390 8.77 11.01 0.25
N PHE A 391 8.89 11.36 1.53
CA PHE A 391 7.75 11.66 2.43
C PHE A 391 7.30 13.13 2.40
N GLU A 392 8.06 14.01 1.74
CA GLU A 392 7.68 15.43 1.69
C GLU A 392 6.66 15.67 0.57
N LYS A 393 5.57 16.40 0.89
CA LYS A 393 4.85 17.16 -0.13
C LYS A 393 5.93 17.97 -0.84
N ARG A 394 6.17 17.71 -2.14
CA ARG A 394 6.78 18.75 -2.97
C ARG A 394 5.95 19.98 -2.67
N ARG A 395 6.57 21.04 -2.10
CA ARG A 395 5.97 22.37 -2.19
C ARG A 395 5.53 22.47 -3.64
N GLU A 396 4.23 22.71 -3.86
CA GLU A 396 3.72 23.04 -5.20
C GLU A 396 4.79 23.90 -5.83
N GLN A 397 5.36 23.41 -6.94
CA GLN A 397 6.40 24.15 -7.63
C GLN A 397 5.79 25.53 -7.90
N GLU A 398 6.29 26.56 -7.20
CA GLU A 398 6.17 27.90 -7.75
C GLU A 398 6.65 27.78 -9.19
N PRO A 399 5.91 28.33 -10.17
CA PRO A 399 6.26 28.19 -11.58
C PRO A 399 7.74 28.53 -11.75
N GLU A 400 8.47 27.65 -12.44
CA GLU A 400 9.93 27.75 -12.60
C GLU A 400 10.30 29.21 -12.90
N LYS A 401 10.96 29.87 -11.93
CA LYS A 401 11.33 31.28 -12.10
C LYS A 401 12.33 31.34 -13.25
N THR A 402 11.95 32.05 -14.31
CA THR A 402 12.84 32.27 -15.45
C THR A 402 14.15 32.92 -15.00
N ILE A 403 15.26 32.67 -15.71
CA ILE A 403 16.57 33.25 -15.37
C ILE A 403 16.48 34.77 -15.22
N ARG A 404 15.66 35.44 -16.05
CA ARG A 404 15.39 36.87 -15.94
C ARG A 404 14.79 37.27 -14.58
N THR A 405 13.85 36.49 -14.07
CA THR A 405 13.23 36.69 -12.76
C THR A 405 14.25 36.52 -11.64
N ILE A 406 15.06 35.46 -11.70
CA ILE A 406 16.14 35.20 -10.74
C ILE A 406 17.15 36.36 -10.74
N LEU A 407 17.52 36.87 -11.91
CA LEU A 407 18.42 38.01 -12.04
C LEU A 407 17.83 39.30 -11.47
N ARG A 408 16.54 39.57 -11.70
CA ARG A 408 15.84 40.73 -11.13
C ARG A 408 15.79 40.67 -9.60
N GLU A 409 15.55 39.49 -9.03
CA GLU A 409 15.55 39.28 -7.57
C GLU A 409 16.94 39.41 -6.95
N GLN A 410 17.99 38.99 -7.66
CA GLN A 410 19.37 39.07 -7.18
C GLN A 410 19.96 40.48 -7.31
N LEU A 411 19.65 41.18 -8.39
CA LEU A 411 20.20 42.50 -8.72
C LEU A 411 19.35 43.66 -8.21
N GLY A 412 18.07 43.41 -7.99
CA GLY A 412 17.07 44.44 -7.70
C GLY A 412 16.55 45.06 -9.00
N TYR A 413 15.29 45.46 -8.98
CA TYR A 413 14.65 46.10 -10.12
C TYR A 413 13.64 47.15 -9.67
N PHE A 414 13.23 48.00 -10.59
CA PHE A 414 12.17 48.96 -10.35
C PHE A 414 10.87 48.38 -10.91
N ASP A 415 9.92 48.07 -10.03
CA ASP A 415 8.61 47.58 -10.45
C ASP A 415 7.78 48.77 -10.95
N LEU A 416 7.56 48.82 -12.27
CA LEU A 416 6.84 49.91 -12.92
C LEU A 416 5.33 49.89 -12.60
N LYS A 417 4.75 48.74 -12.25
CA LYS A 417 3.33 48.62 -11.88
C LYS A 417 3.10 49.12 -10.47
N GLN A 418 4.05 48.90 -9.56
CA GLN A 418 3.97 49.33 -8.16
C GLN A 418 4.71 50.64 -7.87
N ASN A 419 5.39 51.21 -8.87
CA ASN A 419 6.22 52.41 -8.79
C ASN A 419 7.18 52.41 -7.57
N LYS A 420 7.79 51.25 -7.30
CA LYS A 420 8.64 51.00 -6.13
C LYS A 420 9.92 50.28 -6.53
N ARG A 421 11.04 50.66 -5.91
CA ARG A 421 12.32 49.97 -6.06
C ARG A 421 12.33 48.72 -5.19
N ILE A 422 12.55 47.56 -5.80
CA ILE A 422 12.74 46.29 -5.11
C ILE A 422 14.25 46.06 -4.98
N PRO A 423 14.79 46.01 -3.75
CA PRO A 423 16.22 45.80 -3.53
C PRO A 423 16.62 44.36 -3.91
N GLY A 424 17.78 44.22 -4.53
CA GLY A 424 18.33 42.90 -4.87
C GLY A 424 18.82 42.16 -3.64
N SER A 425 18.70 40.84 -3.66
CA SER A 425 19.12 39.96 -2.57
C SER A 425 20.64 39.70 -2.53
N ARG A 426 21.41 40.08 -3.57
CA ARG A 426 22.85 39.80 -3.66
C ARG A 426 23.69 40.86 -2.94
N LYS A 427 24.62 40.41 -2.07
CA LYS A 427 25.56 41.27 -1.33
C LYS A 427 26.50 42.11 -2.24
N LYS A 428 26.84 41.62 -3.44
CA LYS A 428 27.67 42.32 -4.45
C LYS A 428 27.04 42.19 -5.85
N PRO A 429 26.05 43.03 -6.19
CA PRO A 429 25.35 42.93 -7.46
C PRO A 429 26.22 43.39 -8.64
N GLY A 430 27.16 44.32 -8.43
CA GLY A 430 28.04 44.87 -9.47
C GLY A 430 28.91 43.81 -10.17
N ASP A 431 29.45 42.84 -9.42
CA ASP A 431 30.25 41.75 -10.00
C ASP A 431 29.41 40.84 -10.89
N LEU A 432 28.15 40.58 -10.51
CA LEU A 432 27.23 39.78 -11.31
C LEU A 432 26.81 40.52 -12.59
N ILE A 433 26.50 41.82 -12.47
CA ILE A 433 26.16 42.67 -13.61
C ILE A 433 27.32 42.73 -14.59
N ARG A 434 28.56 42.81 -14.11
CA ARG A 434 29.74 42.78 -14.95
C ARG A 434 29.88 41.45 -15.68
N LEU A 435 29.82 40.33 -14.96
CA LEU A 435 29.98 38.99 -15.54
C LEU A 435 28.87 38.64 -16.56
N ILE A 436 27.61 38.91 -16.21
CA ILE A 436 26.48 38.66 -17.11
C ILE A 436 26.47 39.69 -18.24
N GLY A 437 26.82 40.94 -17.97
CA GLY A 437 26.93 41.99 -18.98
C GLY A 437 28.02 41.70 -20.01
N GLU A 438 29.18 41.18 -19.60
CA GLU A 438 30.25 40.71 -20.49
C GLU A 438 29.75 39.52 -21.33
N LEU A 439 29.15 38.51 -20.69
CA LEU A 439 28.62 37.32 -21.36
C LEU A 439 27.54 37.65 -22.41
N LEU A 440 26.55 38.47 -22.06
CA LEU A 440 25.48 38.85 -22.98
C LEU A 440 26.01 39.73 -24.12
N LYS A 441 26.95 40.64 -23.84
CA LYS A 441 27.58 41.48 -24.87
C LYS A 441 28.41 40.68 -25.86
N GLU A 442 29.11 39.63 -25.41
CA GLU A 442 29.85 38.70 -26.30
C GLU A 442 28.93 37.92 -27.24
N ASN A 443 27.63 37.88 -26.95
CA ASN A 443 26.61 37.20 -27.74
C ASN A 443 25.63 38.19 -28.41
N ASP A 444 26.01 39.47 -28.57
CA ASP A 444 25.20 40.55 -29.16
C ASP A 444 23.84 40.81 -28.48
N ILE A 445 23.74 40.56 -27.16
CA ILE A 445 22.54 40.81 -26.35
C ILE A 445 22.78 41.99 -25.40
N ASP A 446 21.94 43.03 -25.47
CA ASP A 446 22.00 44.15 -24.54
C ASP A 446 21.42 43.75 -23.16
N PHE A 447 22.26 43.79 -22.13
CA PHE A 447 21.88 43.42 -20.77
C PHE A 447 20.76 44.30 -20.19
N LYS A 448 20.74 45.60 -20.49
CA LYS A 448 19.71 46.52 -19.98
C LYS A 448 18.37 46.25 -20.65
N GLU A 449 18.37 45.94 -21.94
CA GLU A 449 17.17 45.60 -22.69
C GLU A 449 16.61 44.24 -22.24
N TYR A 450 17.47 43.22 -22.11
CA TYR A 450 17.09 41.89 -21.64
C TYR A 450 16.45 41.92 -20.24
N ILE A 451 17.00 42.70 -19.31
CA ILE A 451 16.45 42.80 -17.95
C ILE A 451 15.17 43.65 -17.90
N ARG A 452 14.92 44.57 -18.86
CA ARG A 452 13.78 45.50 -18.83
C ARG A 452 12.57 45.06 -19.62
N ASN A 453 12.73 44.40 -20.77
CA ASN A 453 11.58 44.01 -21.59
C ASN A 453 10.68 42.98 -20.88
N GLU A 454 9.37 43.06 -21.13
CA GLU A 454 8.39 42.04 -20.67
C GLU A 454 8.28 40.88 -21.67
N GLU A 455 8.65 41.07 -22.95
CA GLU A 455 8.69 39.99 -23.94
C GLU A 455 9.94 39.11 -23.74
N GLU A 456 9.73 37.79 -23.72
CA GLU A 456 10.77 36.79 -23.51
C GLU A 456 11.65 36.67 -24.76
N GLN A 457 12.85 37.24 -24.67
CA GLN A 457 13.92 36.88 -25.58
C GLN A 457 14.59 35.64 -24.99
N GLU A 458 14.40 34.47 -25.62
CA GLU A 458 15.03 33.23 -25.17
C GLU A 458 16.56 33.31 -25.33
N LEU A 459 17.27 33.04 -24.23
CA LEU A 459 18.72 32.86 -24.25
C LEU A 459 19.05 31.44 -24.69
N SER A 460 20.15 31.23 -25.42
CA SER A 460 20.59 29.88 -25.77
C SER A 460 20.94 29.05 -24.52
N PRO A 461 20.77 27.71 -24.55
CA PRO A 461 21.03 26.84 -23.39
C PRO A 461 22.44 27.00 -22.80
N GLU A 462 23.45 27.23 -23.64
CA GLU A 462 24.82 27.50 -23.21
C GLU A 462 24.96 28.79 -22.40
N ILE A 463 24.30 29.88 -22.81
CA ILE A 463 24.32 31.16 -22.07
C ILE A 463 23.57 31.01 -20.75
N GLN A 464 22.42 30.35 -20.77
CA GLN A 464 21.63 30.08 -19.58
C GLN A 464 22.43 29.32 -18.52
N LYS A 465 23.15 28.27 -18.94
CA LYS A 465 24.01 27.46 -18.06
C LYS A 465 25.12 28.29 -17.41
N GLN A 466 25.76 29.18 -18.17
CA GLN A 466 26.83 30.05 -17.63
C GLN A 466 26.27 31.09 -16.65
N ILE A 467 25.08 31.64 -16.91
CA ILE A 467 24.42 32.56 -15.97
C ILE A 467 24.10 31.86 -14.65
N LEU A 468 23.57 30.63 -14.69
CA LEU A 468 23.28 29.84 -13.48
C LEU A 468 24.56 29.52 -12.68
N GLN A 469 25.68 29.29 -13.37
CA GLN A 469 26.99 29.13 -12.71
C GLN A 469 27.45 30.42 -12.02
N PHE A 470 27.29 31.59 -12.66
CA PHE A 470 27.59 32.88 -12.02
C PHE A 470 26.70 33.18 -10.81
N LEU A 471 25.50 32.61 -10.79
CA LEU A 471 24.57 32.67 -9.67
C LEU A 471 24.92 31.68 -8.54
N GLY A 472 25.92 30.81 -8.72
CA GLY A 472 26.25 29.76 -7.75
C GLY A 472 25.22 28.64 -7.68
N MET A 473 24.31 28.59 -8.67
CA MET A 473 23.28 27.55 -8.83
C MET A 473 23.82 26.43 -9.73
N ASP A 474 24.99 25.91 -9.40
CA ASP A 474 25.57 24.76 -10.09
C ASP A 474 24.73 23.53 -9.72
N ASN A 475 24.35 22.72 -10.73
CA ASN A 475 23.48 21.54 -10.62
C ASN A 475 24.10 20.41 -9.78
N LYS A 476 24.34 20.64 -8.49
CA LYS A 476 24.35 19.59 -7.49
C LYS A 476 22.95 19.56 -6.91
N LYS A 477 22.16 18.57 -7.37
CA LYS A 477 21.08 17.98 -6.59
C LYS A 477 21.65 17.62 -5.21
N GLN A 478 21.72 18.57 -4.29
CA GLN A 478 21.79 18.27 -2.87
C GLN A 478 20.43 17.67 -2.55
N GLN A 479 20.34 16.35 -2.71
CA GLN A 479 19.36 15.56 -1.98
C GLN A 479 19.61 15.84 -0.51
N THR A 480 18.91 16.82 0.04
CA THR A 480 18.49 16.75 1.43
C THR A 480 17.85 15.39 1.59
N VAL A 481 18.41 14.57 2.48
CA VAL A 481 17.83 13.27 2.87
C VAL A 481 16.50 13.59 3.56
N GLY A 482 15.47 13.83 2.75
CA GLY A 482 14.10 13.93 3.22
C GLY A 482 13.71 12.59 3.82
N GLN A 483 12.80 12.60 4.80
CA GLN A 483 12.20 11.38 5.29
C GLN A 483 11.66 10.58 4.10
N THR A 484 11.83 9.26 4.11
CA THR A 484 11.32 8.36 3.07
C THR A 484 10.20 7.49 3.63
N ILE A 485 9.26 7.09 2.78
CA ILE A 485 8.31 6.01 3.06
C ILE A 485 8.73 4.80 2.24
N LYS A 486 8.67 3.63 2.88
CA LYS A 486 8.84 2.35 2.21
C LYS A 486 7.49 1.73 1.88
N TYR A 487 7.37 1.29 0.64
CA TYR A 487 6.24 0.56 0.12
C TYR A 487 6.68 -0.81 -0.40
N ARG A 488 5.76 -1.76 -0.42
CA ARG A 488 5.95 -3.07 -1.00
C ARG A 488 4.71 -3.43 -1.81
N ALA A 489 4.87 -3.55 -3.12
CA ALA A 489 3.80 -3.99 -4.02
C ALA A 489 4.01 -5.46 -4.34
N LYS A 490 2.95 -6.26 -4.25
CA LYS A 490 2.99 -7.72 -4.42
C LYS A 490 1.80 -8.21 -5.23
N ILE A 491 2.05 -9.03 -6.24
CA ILE A 491 1.12 -10.08 -6.65
C ILE A 491 1.43 -11.26 -5.72
N ASN A 492 0.54 -11.51 -4.78
CA ASN A 492 0.78 -12.51 -3.73
C ASN A 492 0.70 -13.91 -4.32
N ALA A 493 1.57 -14.81 -3.84
CA ALA A 493 1.34 -16.24 -3.98
C ALA A 493 0.05 -16.61 -3.22
N LYS A 494 -0.70 -17.63 -3.66
CA LYS A 494 -1.88 -18.12 -2.93
C LYS A 494 -1.49 -18.61 -1.54
N SER A 495 -0.33 -19.23 -1.40
CA SER A 495 0.23 -19.67 -0.13
C SER A 495 0.69 -18.53 0.79
N ASP A 496 0.69 -17.28 0.33
CA ASP A 496 1.09 -16.14 1.15
C ASP A 496 -0.08 -15.68 2.05
N PRO A 497 -0.02 -15.90 3.38
CA PRO A 497 -1.07 -15.46 4.28
C PRO A 497 -1.20 -13.93 4.34
N GLU A 498 -0.23 -13.14 3.88
CA GLU A 498 -0.39 -11.67 3.82
C GLU A 498 -1.39 -11.23 2.75
N GLY A 499 -1.54 -11.99 1.67
CA GLY A 499 -2.52 -11.71 0.62
C GLY A 499 -3.96 -11.90 1.10
N VAL A 500 -4.24 -12.99 1.83
CA VAL A 500 -5.60 -13.32 2.28
C VAL A 500 -6.13 -12.40 3.38
N VAL A 501 -5.26 -11.66 4.06
CA VAL A 501 -5.63 -10.72 5.14
C VAL A 501 -5.78 -9.28 4.66
N ALA A 502 -5.53 -9.00 3.38
CA ALA A 502 -5.61 -7.67 2.78
C ALA A 502 -6.98 -7.00 3.04
N GLY A 503 -8.07 -7.76 2.95
CA GLY A 503 -9.41 -7.25 3.26
C GLY A 503 -9.66 -6.89 4.72
N ASN A 504 -8.92 -7.49 5.66
CA ASN A 504 -8.94 -7.08 7.07
C ASN A 504 -8.24 -5.73 7.26
N ASP A 505 -7.15 -5.48 6.53
CA ASP A 505 -6.33 -4.25 6.64
C ASP A 505 -6.99 -3.03 5.95
N THR A 506 -7.63 -3.23 4.80
CA THR A 506 -8.36 -2.14 4.13
C THR A 506 -9.79 -1.98 4.64
N SER A 507 -10.25 -2.86 5.55
CA SER A 507 -11.61 -2.89 6.07
C SER A 507 -12.68 -2.98 4.97
N CYS A 508 -12.45 -3.82 3.95
CA CYS A 508 -13.41 -4.03 2.85
C CYS A 508 -14.34 -5.22 3.12
N CYS A 509 -15.21 -5.53 2.14
CA CYS A 509 -16.15 -6.65 2.19
C CYS A 509 -15.50 -8.04 2.00
N MET A 510 -14.17 -8.15 2.10
CA MET A 510 -13.41 -9.38 1.86
C MET A 510 -12.43 -9.74 2.99
N PRO A 511 -12.80 -9.66 4.29
CA PRO A 511 -11.92 -10.11 5.35
C PRO A 511 -11.71 -11.62 5.30
N PHE A 512 -10.61 -12.12 5.85
CA PHE A 512 -10.38 -13.55 6.05
C PHE A 512 -11.55 -14.19 6.81
N GLY A 513 -12.07 -15.29 6.26
CA GLY A 513 -13.29 -15.95 6.76
C GLY A 513 -14.60 -15.40 6.19
N SER A 514 -14.57 -14.53 5.18
CA SER A 514 -15.75 -14.20 4.38
C SER A 514 -15.88 -15.12 3.15
N GLY A 515 -17.11 -15.34 2.68
CA GLY A 515 -17.37 -16.13 1.47
C GLY A 515 -16.64 -15.59 0.23
N LYS A 516 -16.56 -14.26 0.07
CA LYS A 516 -15.82 -13.60 -1.02
C LYS A 516 -14.33 -13.92 -0.99
N ASN A 517 -13.70 -13.71 0.15
CA ASN A 517 -12.27 -13.96 0.32
C ASN A 517 -11.94 -15.44 0.12
N ASN A 518 -12.82 -16.33 0.61
CA ASN A 518 -12.69 -17.78 0.43
C ASN A 518 -12.62 -18.17 -1.05
N ILE A 519 -13.52 -17.64 -1.89
CA ILE A 519 -13.49 -17.90 -3.34
C ILE A 519 -12.19 -17.40 -3.96
N TYR A 520 -11.78 -16.15 -3.70
CA TYR A 520 -10.56 -15.61 -4.27
C TYR A 520 -9.29 -16.30 -3.77
N THR A 521 -9.30 -16.86 -2.56
CA THR A 521 -8.15 -17.58 -2.01
C THR A 521 -7.90 -18.88 -2.77
N PHE A 522 -8.94 -19.67 -3.05
CA PHE A 522 -8.78 -20.99 -3.68
C PHE A 522 -8.91 -20.98 -5.20
N ASN A 523 -9.44 -19.92 -5.80
CA ASN A 523 -9.63 -19.86 -7.26
C ASN A 523 -8.31 -19.42 -7.96
N PRO A 524 -7.68 -20.27 -8.80
CA PRO A 524 -6.45 -19.94 -9.50
C PRO A 524 -6.62 -18.88 -10.61
N ASP A 525 -7.85 -18.60 -11.08
CA ASP A 525 -8.16 -17.61 -12.12
C ASP A 525 -8.02 -16.15 -11.68
N CYS A 526 -7.73 -15.93 -10.41
CA CYS A 526 -7.53 -14.61 -9.86
C CYS A 526 -6.34 -14.58 -8.90
N THR A 527 -5.83 -13.40 -8.60
CA THR A 527 -4.75 -13.24 -7.62
C THR A 527 -4.92 -11.94 -6.86
N ILE A 528 -4.57 -11.93 -5.58
CA ILE A 528 -4.65 -10.73 -4.76
C ILE A 528 -3.38 -9.92 -4.97
N PHE A 529 -3.53 -8.70 -5.48
CA PHE A 529 -2.51 -7.68 -5.49
C PHE A 529 -2.64 -6.81 -4.25
N THR A 530 -1.53 -6.59 -3.55
CA THR A 530 -1.46 -5.71 -2.38
C THR A 530 -0.37 -4.68 -2.55
N LEU A 531 -0.67 -3.44 -2.17
CA LEU A 531 0.31 -2.42 -1.89
C LEU A 531 0.35 -2.21 -0.37
N GLN A 532 1.48 -2.54 0.23
CA GLN A 532 1.74 -2.41 1.64
C GLN A 532 2.64 -1.20 1.92
N GLN A 533 2.45 -0.57 3.06
CA GLN A 533 3.32 0.47 3.60
C GLN A 533 3.99 -0.04 4.87
N GLN A 534 5.29 0.24 5.04
CA GLN A 534 5.99 -0.09 6.28
C GLN A 534 5.60 0.90 7.37
N ARG A 535 5.06 0.39 8.48
CA ARG A 535 4.77 1.17 9.70
C ARG A 535 6.05 1.39 10.54
N PRO A 536 6.07 2.35 11.48
CA PRO A 536 7.26 2.64 12.32
C PRO A 536 7.73 1.48 13.22
N ASP A 537 6.87 0.50 13.47
CA ASP A 537 7.19 -0.76 14.15
C ASP A 537 7.93 -1.76 13.24
N ASN A 538 8.19 -1.39 11.98
CA ASN A 538 8.73 -2.21 10.88
C ASN A 538 7.77 -3.27 10.33
N THR A 539 6.50 -3.27 10.74
CA THR A 539 5.50 -4.16 10.16
C THR A 539 4.99 -3.62 8.82
N TRP A 540 4.65 -4.53 7.91
CA TRP A 540 3.99 -4.19 6.67
C TRP A 540 2.48 -4.28 6.86
N ARG A 541 1.75 -3.29 6.36
CA ARG A 541 0.28 -3.28 6.36
C ARG A 541 -0.24 -2.86 5.01
N THR A 542 -1.29 -3.55 4.56
CA THR A 542 -1.91 -3.27 3.28
C THR A 542 -2.61 -1.91 3.31
N ILE A 543 -2.22 -1.01 2.41
CA ILE A 543 -2.85 0.31 2.26
C ILE A 543 -3.74 0.40 1.02
N ALA A 544 -3.48 -0.43 0.01
CA ALA A 544 -4.34 -0.60 -1.14
C ALA A 544 -4.32 -2.07 -1.60
N GLN A 545 -5.42 -2.54 -2.18
CA GLN A 545 -5.50 -3.88 -2.74
C GLN A 545 -6.37 -3.92 -4.00
N SER A 546 -6.16 -4.97 -4.78
CA SER A 546 -6.96 -5.31 -5.97
C SER A 546 -7.02 -6.82 -6.14
N VAL A 547 -8.16 -7.34 -6.59
CA VAL A 547 -8.21 -8.68 -7.20
C VAL A 547 -7.86 -8.55 -8.67
N LEU A 548 -6.81 -9.25 -9.10
CA LEU A 548 -6.39 -9.30 -10.49
C LEU A 548 -7.06 -10.46 -11.23
N THR A 549 -7.52 -10.21 -12.45
CA THR A 549 -8.06 -11.24 -13.35
C THR A 549 -7.47 -11.12 -14.75
N LYS A 550 -7.45 -12.25 -15.46
CA LYS A 550 -7.03 -12.33 -16.86
C LYS A 550 -8.28 -12.31 -17.74
N ASP A 551 -8.47 -11.21 -18.46
CA ASP A 551 -9.73 -10.96 -19.16
C ASP A 551 -9.57 -11.08 -20.68
N VAL A 552 -10.63 -11.55 -21.34
CA VAL A 552 -10.78 -11.64 -22.79
C VAL A 552 -11.67 -10.51 -23.31
N ASP A 553 -11.27 -9.96 -24.45
CA ASP A 553 -11.99 -8.87 -25.10
C ASP A 553 -13.06 -9.42 -26.06
N ILE A 554 -14.31 -9.39 -25.61
CA ILE A 554 -15.45 -9.89 -26.38
C ILE A 554 -15.98 -8.90 -27.40
N LYS A 555 -15.35 -7.70 -27.55
CA LYS A 555 -15.73 -6.63 -28.49
C LYS A 555 -17.13 -6.02 -28.26
N GLU A 556 -17.92 -6.59 -27.36
CA GLU A 556 -19.24 -6.15 -26.96
C GLU A 556 -19.25 -5.63 -25.52
N ASN A 557 -20.26 -4.84 -25.16
CA ASN A 557 -20.33 -4.29 -23.80
C ASN A 557 -20.72 -5.39 -22.80
N VAL A 558 -19.91 -5.57 -21.76
CA VAL A 558 -20.02 -6.69 -20.81
C VAL A 558 -21.24 -6.63 -19.90
N GLN A 559 -21.89 -5.46 -19.75
CA GLN A 559 -23.02 -5.32 -18.82
C GLN A 559 -24.17 -6.29 -19.13
N LYS A 560 -24.40 -6.58 -20.43
CA LYS A 560 -25.39 -7.58 -20.89
C LYS A 560 -24.97 -9.02 -20.55
N VAL A 561 -23.66 -9.28 -20.61
CA VAL A 561 -23.06 -10.60 -20.36
C VAL A 561 -23.13 -10.92 -18.86
N PHE A 562 -22.65 -10.02 -18.00
CA PHE A 562 -22.70 -10.23 -16.55
C PHE A 562 -24.12 -10.41 -16.03
N SER A 563 -25.07 -9.61 -16.53
CA SER A 563 -26.50 -9.77 -16.21
C SER A 563 -27.09 -11.11 -16.64
N ALA A 564 -26.51 -11.76 -17.66
CA ALA A 564 -26.96 -13.06 -18.15
C ALA A 564 -26.23 -14.22 -17.46
N MET A 565 -24.94 -14.07 -17.13
CA MET A 565 -24.16 -15.08 -16.39
C MET A 565 -24.62 -15.25 -14.94
N GLN A 566 -25.23 -14.21 -14.33
CA GLN A 566 -25.79 -14.28 -12.99
C GLN A 566 -27.20 -14.91 -12.92
N ASP A 567 -27.87 -15.10 -14.06
CA ASP A 567 -29.23 -15.60 -14.14
C ASP A 567 -29.23 -17.09 -14.50
N THR A 568 -29.43 -17.95 -13.50
CA THR A 568 -29.42 -19.42 -13.65
C THR A 568 -30.53 -19.95 -14.57
N ASN A 569 -31.52 -19.12 -14.94
CA ASN A 569 -32.62 -19.49 -15.82
C ASN A 569 -32.45 -18.99 -17.27
N LYS A 570 -31.33 -18.36 -17.59
CA LYS A 570 -31.05 -17.70 -18.89
C LYS A 570 -30.09 -18.50 -19.78
N PRO A 571 -29.95 -18.13 -21.08
CA PRO A 571 -29.54 -19.07 -22.12
C PRO A 571 -28.09 -19.51 -21.99
N ALA A 572 -27.76 -20.61 -22.65
CA ALA A 572 -26.43 -21.21 -22.57
C ALA A 572 -25.37 -20.22 -23.13
N ILE A 573 -24.12 -20.34 -22.66
CA ILE A 573 -23.05 -19.35 -22.87
C ILE A 573 -22.86 -18.95 -24.35
N GLN A 574 -23.09 -19.87 -25.28
CA GLN A 574 -23.01 -19.65 -26.72
C GLN A 574 -24.06 -18.68 -27.28
N ASP A 575 -25.14 -18.42 -26.55
CA ASP A 575 -26.19 -17.46 -26.91
C ASP A 575 -25.89 -16.05 -26.38
N ILE A 576 -24.92 -15.91 -25.47
CA ILE A 576 -24.56 -14.67 -24.78
C ILE A 576 -23.22 -14.12 -25.28
N LEU A 577 -22.26 -15.00 -25.58
CA LEU A 577 -20.92 -14.62 -26.03
C LEU A 577 -20.75 -14.79 -27.55
N PRO A 578 -19.93 -13.95 -28.20
CA PRO A 578 -19.60 -14.12 -29.61
C PRO A 578 -18.72 -15.35 -29.82
N GLU A 579 -18.82 -15.97 -31.01
CA GLU A 579 -18.02 -17.15 -31.39
C GLU A 579 -16.50 -16.87 -31.41
N ASP A 580 -16.11 -15.60 -31.44
CA ASP A 580 -14.71 -15.16 -31.38
C ASP A 580 -14.02 -15.56 -30.07
N ILE A 581 -14.78 -15.84 -29.00
CA ILE A 581 -14.26 -16.39 -27.73
C ILE A 581 -13.50 -17.71 -27.92
N LEU A 582 -13.85 -18.47 -28.98
CA LEU A 582 -13.16 -19.71 -29.30
C LEU A 582 -11.79 -19.50 -29.92
N THR A 583 -11.39 -18.27 -30.27
CA THR A 583 -10.08 -17.96 -30.83
C THR A 583 -9.18 -17.42 -29.74
N GLN A 584 -7.93 -17.87 -29.68
CA GLN A 584 -6.96 -17.32 -28.75
C GLN A 584 -6.64 -15.87 -29.13
N SER A 585 -7.08 -14.93 -28.29
CA SER A 585 -6.76 -13.50 -28.37
C SER A 585 -5.84 -13.11 -27.23
N GLU A 586 -5.11 -12.00 -27.37
CA GLU A 586 -4.36 -11.41 -26.25
C GLU A 586 -5.32 -11.06 -25.12
N PHE A 587 -4.96 -11.50 -23.93
CA PHE A 587 -5.67 -11.18 -22.69
C PHE A 587 -5.31 -9.78 -22.23
N ILE A 588 -6.16 -9.18 -21.41
CA ILE A 588 -5.85 -7.95 -20.70
C ILE A 588 -5.73 -8.25 -19.20
N LEU A 589 -4.74 -7.66 -18.55
CA LEU A 589 -4.66 -7.66 -17.09
C LEU A 589 -5.72 -6.67 -16.57
N ALA A 590 -6.61 -7.16 -15.73
CA ALA A 590 -7.66 -6.37 -15.13
C ALA A 590 -7.54 -6.34 -13.60
N CYS A 591 -7.78 -5.19 -13.00
CA CYS A 591 -8.06 -5.04 -11.58
C CYS A 591 -9.59 -4.95 -11.41
N ASP A 592 -10.17 -5.80 -10.58
CA ASP A 592 -11.62 -5.77 -10.35
C ASP A 592 -12.07 -4.44 -9.74
N ASN A 593 -11.29 -3.93 -8.79
CA ASN A 593 -11.38 -2.60 -8.20
C ASN A 593 -10.02 -2.23 -7.55
N VAL A 594 -9.92 -1.01 -7.02
CA VAL A 594 -8.79 -0.59 -6.16
C VAL A 594 -9.34 -0.03 -4.86
N GLU A 595 -9.29 -0.82 -3.80
CA GLU A 595 -9.75 -0.44 -2.47
C GLU A 595 -8.58 0.01 -1.61
N VAL A 596 -8.75 1.12 -0.89
CA VAL A 596 -7.70 1.67 -0.04
C VAL A 596 -8.18 1.82 1.39
N THR A 597 -7.26 1.63 2.34
CA THR A 597 -7.57 1.74 3.77
C THR A 597 -8.12 3.14 4.10
N PRO A 598 -9.14 3.28 4.98
CA PRO A 598 -9.78 4.56 5.28
C PRO A 598 -8.80 5.66 5.70
N ASN A 599 -7.73 5.29 6.40
CA ASN A 599 -6.70 6.21 6.89
C ASN A 599 -5.86 6.85 5.77
N VAL A 600 -5.93 6.34 4.54
CA VAL A 600 -5.15 6.82 3.39
C VAL A 600 -6.02 7.59 2.40
N ARG A 601 -7.34 7.35 2.34
CA ARG A 601 -8.27 7.97 1.38
C ARG A 601 -8.17 9.50 1.28
N SER A 602 -7.90 10.18 2.40
CA SER A 602 -7.82 11.64 2.47
C SER A 602 -6.41 12.21 2.30
N ASN A 603 -5.39 11.38 2.05
CA ASN A 603 -4.00 11.81 1.96
C ASN A 603 -3.55 11.90 0.50
N GLU A 604 -3.59 13.10 -0.07
CA GLU A 604 -3.23 13.37 -1.48
C GLU A 604 -1.85 12.85 -1.88
N LEU A 605 -0.85 12.95 -0.99
CA LEU A 605 0.50 12.48 -1.27
C LEU A 605 0.51 10.96 -1.43
N ILE A 606 -0.10 10.24 -0.48
CA ILE A 606 -0.14 8.78 -0.53
C ILE A 606 -1.00 8.31 -1.71
N THR A 607 -2.13 8.96 -2.00
CA THR A 607 -2.95 8.64 -3.18
C THR A 607 -2.15 8.76 -4.48
N ARG A 608 -1.37 9.83 -4.65
CA ARG A 608 -0.47 9.98 -5.80
C ARG A 608 0.59 8.89 -5.86
N GLN A 609 1.19 8.54 -4.71
CA GLN A 609 2.19 7.48 -4.63
C GLN A 609 1.61 6.11 -4.98
N ILE A 610 0.36 5.83 -4.58
CA ILE A 610 -0.36 4.62 -4.98
C ILE A 610 -0.49 4.58 -6.51
N GLU A 611 -0.97 5.65 -7.15
CA GLU A 611 -1.11 5.69 -8.61
C GLU A 611 0.23 5.43 -9.32
N MET A 612 1.29 6.09 -8.88
CA MET A 612 2.64 5.91 -9.43
C MET A 612 3.13 4.47 -9.28
N ILE A 613 2.94 3.86 -8.10
CA ILE A 613 3.37 2.49 -7.84
C ILE A 613 2.58 1.51 -8.72
N TYR A 614 1.27 1.71 -8.91
CA TYR A 614 0.49 0.89 -9.84
C TYR A 614 1.00 1.00 -11.28
N GLN A 615 1.30 2.22 -11.77
CA GLN A 615 1.84 2.43 -13.12
C GLN A 615 3.18 1.70 -13.33
N ASP A 616 4.11 1.87 -12.40
CA ASP A 616 5.46 1.30 -12.50
C ASP A 616 5.48 -0.21 -12.25
N PHE A 617 4.72 -0.69 -11.26
CA PHE A 617 4.63 -2.11 -10.95
C PHE A 617 4.04 -2.89 -12.14
N MET A 618 2.94 -2.40 -12.71
CA MET A 618 2.31 -3.05 -13.87
C MET A 618 3.23 -3.01 -15.09
N PHE A 619 4.00 -1.93 -15.28
CA PHE A 619 5.01 -1.85 -16.34
C PHE A 619 6.09 -2.94 -16.18
N GLU A 620 6.68 -3.08 -14.99
CA GLU A 620 7.69 -4.11 -14.73
C GLU A 620 7.14 -5.52 -14.89
N TYR A 621 5.93 -5.78 -14.38
CA TYR A 621 5.29 -7.09 -14.49
C TYR A 621 5.02 -7.45 -15.95
N LEU A 622 4.35 -6.57 -16.71
CA LEU A 622 4.01 -6.81 -18.11
C LEU A 622 5.25 -6.92 -19.00
N SER A 623 6.32 -6.17 -18.71
CA SER A 623 7.59 -6.27 -19.45
C SER A 623 8.28 -7.63 -19.26
N ARG A 624 8.04 -8.30 -18.14
CA ARG A 624 8.69 -9.59 -17.79
C ARG A 624 7.86 -10.79 -18.20
N TYR A 625 6.54 -10.69 -18.01
CA TYR A 625 5.64 -11.84 -18.13
C TYR A 625 4.59 -11.67 -19.24
N GLY A 626 4.43 -10.48 -19.81
CA GLY A 626 3.38 -10.17 -20.77
C GLY A 626 3.41 -11.03 -22.02
N GLU A 627 4.58 -11.21 -22.65
CA GLU A 627 4.73 -12.08 -23.82
C GLU A 627 4.45 -13.55 -23.49
N ARG A 628 4.98 -14.05 -22.36
CA ARG A 628 4.80 -15.45 -21.94
C ARG A 628 3.33 -15.75 -21.65
N ASP A 629 2.63 -14.83 -21.01
CA ASP A 629 1.25 -15.03 -20.53
C ASP A 629 0.20 -14.54 -21.55
N ASN A 630 0.64 -14.08 -22.73
CA ASN A 630 -0.18 -13.56 -23.82
C ASN A 630 -1.05 -12.36 -23.38
N LEU A 631 -0.45 -11.40 -22.67
CA LEU A 631 -1.09 -10.20 -22.15
C LEU A 631 -0.77 -8.97 -23.02
N ARG A 632 -1.78 -8.11 -23.23
CA ARG A 632 -1.59 -6.74 -23.73
C ARG A 632 -0.71 -5.96 -22.75
N GLN A 633 0.26 -5.24 -23.27
CA GLN A 633 1.29 -4.56 -22.45
C GLN A 633 1.03 -3.05 -22.33
N GLU A 634 0.19 -2.51 -23.20
CA GLU A 634 -0.11 -1.08 -23.32
C GLU A 634 -1.19 -0.59 -22.36
N GLN A 635 -1.97 -1.50 -21.75
CA GLN A 635 -3.14 -1.15 -20.96
C GLN A 635 -3.41 -2.17 -19.85
N VAL A 636 -3.77 -1.64 -18.69
CA VAL A 636 -4.43 -2.36 -17.60
C VAL A 636 -5.80 -1.71 -17.38
N VAL A 637 -6.85 -2.52 -17.20
CA VAL A 637 -8.20 -2.00 -16.95
C VAL A 637 -8.60 -2.16 -15.50
N ILE A 638 -9.30 -1.16 -14.95
CA ILE A 638 -9.69 -1.13 -13.54
C ILE A 638 -11.20 -0.91 -13.44
N GLY A 639 -11.88 -1.76 -12.67
CA GLY A 639 -13.32 -1.62 -12.44
C GLY A 639 -13.68 -0.36 -11.64
N LYS A 640 -14.91 0.09 -11.85
CA LYS A 640 -15.44 1.32 -11.23
C LYS A 640 -16.19 1.06 -9.93
N GLY A 641 -16.69 -0.15 -9.72
CA GLY A 641 -17.38 -0.49 -8.48
C GLY A 641 -16.42 -0.42 -7.31
N PHE A 642 -16.78 0.31 -6.25
CA PHE A 642 -16.04 0.41 -4.99
C PHE A 642 -14.55 0.82 -5.08
N SER A 643 -14.07 1.28 -6.24
CA SER A 643 -12.71 1.81 -6.38
C SER A 643 -12.56 3.15 -5.66
N ASP A 644 -11.69 3.17 -4.65
CA ASP A 644 -11.36 4.36 -3.85
C ASP A 644 -10.21 5.20 -4.46
N SER A 645 -9.40 4.59 -5.32
CA SER A 645 -8.21 5.21 -5.93
C SER A 645 -8.16 4.94 -7.44
N LEU A 646 -7.28 5.65 -8.15
CA LEU A 646 -7.12 5.63 -9.61
C LEU A 646 -8.42 5.98 -10.38
N THR A 647 -9.30 6.76 -9.75
CA THR A 647 -10.59 7.18 -10.33
C THR A 647 -10.50 8.38 -11.27
N ASN A 648 -9.33 9.03 -11.33
CA ASN A 648 -8.95 10.13 -12.23
C ASN A 648 -8.47 9.66 -13.60
N LEU A 649 -8.27 8.35 -13.80
CA LEU A 649 -7.79 7.79 -15.05
C LEU A 649 -8.82 7.91 -16.20
N PRO A 650 -8.38 7.88 -17.47
CA PRO A 650 -9.28 7.86 -18.62
C PRO A 650 -10.26 6.68 -18.58
N GLU A 651 -11.50 6.92 -18.98
CA GLU A 651 -12.50 5.86 -19.10
C GLU A 651 -12.54 5.28 -20.52
N VAL A 652 -12.61 3.95 -20.61
CA VAL A 652 -12.82 3.22 -21.87
C VAL A 652 -14.05 2.33 -21.78
N LYS A 653 -14.61 1.97 -22.94
CA LYS A 653 -15.73 1.02 -22.99
C LYS A 653 -15.29 -0.33 -22.40
N ASN A 654 -16.11 -0.88 -21.50
CA ASN A 654 -15.83 -2.18 -20.92
C ASN A 654 -16.28 -3.30 -21.86
N THR A 655 -15.33 -3.95 -22.51
CA THR A 655 -15.54 -5.13 -23.38
C THR A 655 -14.81 -6.37 -22.87
N TYR A 656 -14.38 -6.35 -21.60
CA TYR A 656 -13.45 -7.31 -21.02
C TYR A 656 -14.15 -8.17 -19.97
N VAL A 657 -14.22 -9.48 -20.20
CA VAL A 657 -14.76 -10.48 -19.26
C VAL A 657 -13.65 -11.44 -18.83
N PRO A 658 -13.62 -11.89 -17.58
CA PRO A 658 -12.65 -12.89 -17.11
C PRO A 658 -12.67 -14.15 -17.98
N ALA A 659 -11.50 -14.69 -18.34
CA ALA A 659 -11.37 -15.92 -19.13
C ALA A 659 -12.03 -17.15 -18.46
N ALA A 660 -12.11 -17.11 -17.14
CA ALA A 660 -12.96 -17.95 -16.32
C ALA A 660 -13.73 -17.06 -15.32
N PRO A 661 -15.07 -17.19 -15.24
CA PRO A 661 -15.88 -16.29 -14.41
C PRO A 661 -15.67 -16.48 -12.91
N VAL A 662 -15.18 -15.40 -12.28
CA VAL A 662 -15.20 -15.22 -10.84
C VAL A 662 -16.63 -14.98 -10.31
N ALA A 663 -16.89 -15.38 -9.07
CA ALA A 663 -18.22 -15.27 -8.45
C ALA A 663 -18.69 -13.83 -8.25
N TYR A 664 -17.76 -12.89 -8.08
CA TYR A 664 -18.04 -11.48 -7.88
C TYR A 664 -17.12 -10.65 -8.77
N THR A 665 -17.68 -9.54 -9.25
CA THR A 665 -16.91 -8.54 -9.98
C THR A 665 -17.51 -7.15 -9.81
N ASP A 666 -16.68 -6.22 -9.37
CA ASP A 666 -16.94 -4.79 -9.34
C ASP A 666 -16.67 -4.12 -10.71
N LYS A 667 -16.06 -4.87 -11.63
CA LYS A 667 -15.84 -4.52 -13.05
C LYS A 667 -17.04 -4.85 -13.96
N SER A 668 -18.26 -4.70 -13.46
CA SER A 668 -19.51 -4.97 -14.20
C SER A 668 -20.10 -3.76 -14.95
N HIS A 669 -19.54 -2.57 -14.73
CA HIS A 669 -20.00 -1.32 -15.33
C HIS A 669 -19.76 -1.25 -16.85
N SER A 670 -20.49 -0.38 -17.55
CA SER A 670 -20.38 -0.21 -19.00
C SER A 670 -19.05 0.41 -19.45
N THR A 671 -18.36 1.11 -18.55
CA THR A 671 -17.02 1.67 -18.72
C THR A 671 -16.10 1.20 -17.58
N VAL A 672 -14.79 1.24 -17.84
CA VAL A 672 -13.71 0.94 -16.89
C VAL A 672 -12.65 2.03 -16.97
N TYR A 673 -11.91 2.22 -15.89
CA TYR A 673 -10.73 3.07 -15.90
C TYR A 673 -9.59 2.36 -16.66
N SER A 674 -8.78 3.15 -17.37
CA SER A 674 -7.66 2.68 -18.17
C SER A 674 -6.35 3.20 -17.60
N LEU A 675 -5.56 2.30 -17.02
CA LEU A 675 -4.20 2.57 -16.58
C LEU A 675 -3.23 2.28 -17.71
N THR A 676 -2.41 3.26 -18.08
CA THR A 676 -1.28 3.05 -18.99
C THR A 676 -0.05 2.66 -18.17
N PRO A 677 0.50 1.45 -18.32
CA PRO A 677 1.73 1.06 -17.63
C PRO A 677 2.89 1.95 -18.06
N GLN A 678 3.61 2.51 -17.09
CA GLN A 678 4.72 3.42 -17.36
C GLN A 678 5.84 3.22 -16.35
N LYS A 679 7.08 3.16 -16.84
CA LYS A 679 8.28 3.16 -16.00
C LYS A 679 8.44 4.49 -15.29
N ILE A 680 8.63 4.48 -13.97
CA ILE A 680 8.86 5.69 -13.17
C ILE A 680 10.22 5.56 -12.50
N GLU A 681 11.23 6.33 -12.93
CA GLU A 681 12.57 6.29 -12.32
C GLU A 681 12.87 7.55 -11.51
N ASP A 682 12.51 8.74 -12.02
CA ASP A 682 12.94 10.02 -11.44
C ASP A 682 12.31 10.37 -10.09
N GLU A 683 11.20 9.72 -9.72
CA GLU A 683 10.48 9.96 -8.46
C GLU A 683 10.73 8.88 -7.41
N ILE A 684 11.50 7.83 -7.73
CA ILE A 684 11.78 6.71 -6.85
C ILE A 684 13.18 6.86 -6.25
N VAL A 685 13.28 6.82 -4.92
CA VAL A 685 14.58 6.91 -4.22
C VAL A 685 15.34 5.59 -4.36
N SER A 686 14.66 4.47 -4.09
CA SER A 686 15.20 3.13 -4.31
C SER A 686 14.10 2.16 -4.73
N LYS A 687 14.47 1.20 -5.58
CA LYS A 687 13.59 0.14 -6.11
C LYS A 687 14.33 -1.18 -6.04
N LYS A 688 13.72 -2.19 -5.45
CA LYS A 688 14.26 -3.55 -5.36
C LYS A 688 13.22 -4.54 -5.83
N ILE A 689 13.54 -5.24 -6.92
CA ILE A 689 12.72 -6.30 -7.48
C ILE A 689 13.10 -7.61 -6.78
N ILE A 690 12.09 -8.37 -6.34
CA ILE A 690 12.25 -9.69 -5.74
C ILE A 690 11.66 -10.69 -6.73
N GLU A 691 12.53 -11.49 -7.34
CA GLU A 691 12.17 -12.50 -8.32
C GLU A 691 11.86 -13.83 -7.61
N TYR A 692 10.78 -14.48 -8.03
CA TYR A 692 10.40 -15.82 -7.59
C TYR A 692 10.78 -16.83 -8.68
N ASP A 693 11.26 -18.00 -8.27
CA ASP A 693 11.58 -19.08 -9.22
C ASP A 693 10.28 -19.54 -9.91
N SER A 694 10.18 -19.31 -11.21
CA SER A 694 9.06 -19.81 -11.99
C SER A 694 9.24 -21.32 -12.21
N GLN A 695 8.38 -22.14 -11.61
CA GLN A 695 8.29 -23.54 -12.00
C GLN A 695 7.64 -23.69 -13.39
N GLN A 696 8.15 -24.63 -14.18
CA GLN A 696 7.60 -24.90 -15.50
C GLN A 696 6.28 -25.66 -15.36
N ARG A 697 5.17 -25.06 -15.83
CA ARG A 697 3.89 -25.77 -16.01
C ARG A 697 4.11 -27.02 -16.89
N ASP A 698 3.39 -28.10 -16.60
CA ASP A 698 3.45 -29.37 -17.36
C ASP A 698 3.38 -29.09 -18.86
N SER A 699 4.50 -29.33 -19.56
CA SER A 699 4.63 -29.04 -20.98
C SER A 699 4.49 -30.33 -21.77
N TYR A 700 3.25 -30.75 -22.00
CA TYR A 700 2.98 -31.87 -22.88
C TYR A 700 2.90 -31.41 -24.34
N GLN A 701 3.75 -31.98 -25.19
CA GLN A 701 3.68 -31.81 -26.64
C GLN A 701 3.07 -33.06 -27.28
N SER A 702 1.84 -32.93 -27.76
CA SER A 702 1.14 -33.99 -28.49
C SER A 702 1.78 -34.27 -29.86
N SER A 703 1.70 -35.52 -30.33
CA SER A 703 2.04 -35.83 -31.74
C SER A 703 1.02 -35.24 -32.71
N GLN A 704 -0.18 -34.93 -32.23
CA GLN A 704 -1.29 -34.43 -33.03
C GLN A 704 -1.24 -32.91 -33.15
N PRO A 705 -1.11 -32.35 -34.37
CA PRO A 705 -1.12 -30.91 -34.57
C PRO A 705 -2.40 -30.27 -34.02
N GLY A 706 -2.26 -29.17 -33.29
CA GLY A 706 -3.38 -28.43 -32.72
C GLY A 706 -3.88 -28.96 -31.37
N VAL A 707 -3.35 -30.08 -30.85
CA VAL A 707 -3.71 -30.57 -29.51
C VAL A 707 -2.79 -29.98 -28.45
N SER A 708 -3.38 -29.44 -27.38
CA SER A 708 -2.69 -28.96 -26.18
C SER A 708 -3.46 -29.35 -24.92
N LEU A 709 -2.86 -29.14 -23.74
CA LEU A 709 -3.52 -29.43 -22.46
C LEU A 709 -4.76 -28.54 -22.26
N LEU A 710 -5.80 -29.13 -21.67
CA LEU A 710 -6.98 -28.42 -21.19
C LEU A 710 -6.80 -28.07 -19.71
N THR A 711 -6.99 -26.80 -19.38
CA THR A 711 -6.79 -26.24 -18.03
C THR A 711 -8.00 -25.40 -17.62
N PHE A 712 -8.05 -24.99 -16.35
CA PHE A 712 -9.08 -24.07 -15.85
C PHE A 712 -9.20 -22.76 -16.67
N GLU A 713 -8.11 -22.24 -17.28
CA GLU A 713 -8.13 -21.04 -18.15
C GLU A 713 -9.03 -21.20 -19.41
N ASP A 714 -9.44 -22.43 -19.75
CA ASP A 714 -10.30 -22.72 -20.91
C ASP A 714 -11.81 -22.77 -20.57
N SER A 715 -12.20 -22.51 -19.32
CA SER A 715 -13.58 -22.71 -18.82
C SER A 715 -14.66 -22.07 -19.68
N LEU A 716 -14.48 -20.80 -20.11
CA LEU A 716 -15.44 -20.14 -21.00
C LEU A 716 -15.54 -20.81 -22.38
N ARG A 717 -14.41 -21.24 -22.96
CA ARG A 717 -14.36 -21.87 -24.28
C ARG A 717 -15.02 -23.25 -24.23
N VAL A 718 -14.78 -24.00 -23.16
CA VAL A 718 -15.41 -25.31 -22.92
C VAL A 718 -16.94 -25.16 -22.81
N ALA A 719 -17.42 -24.25 -21.96
CA ALA A 719 -18.85 -23.99 -21.81
C ALA A 719 -19.53 -23.56 -23.13
N PHE A 720 -18.82 -22.77 -23.95
CA PHE A 720 -19.28 -22.41 -25.28
C PHE A 720 -19.36 -23.62 -26.23
N ILE A 721 -18.37 -24.51 -26.20
CA ILE A 721 -18.36 -25.74 -27.02
C ILE A 721 -19.48 -26.69 -26.61
N GLU A 722 -19.70 -26.94 -25.32
CA GLU A 722 -20.79 -27.79 -24.83
C GLU A 722 -22.15 -27.34 -25.37
N GLY A 723 -22.42 -26.04 -25.28
CA GLY A 723 -23.66 -25.47 -25.76
C GLY A 723 -23.91 -25.68 -27.26
N LYS A 724 -22.85 -25.84 -28.06
CA LYS A 724 -22.95 -26.22 -29.48
C LYS A 724 -22.99 -27.72 -29.70
N ALA A 725 -22.15 -28.48 -29.01
CA ALA A 725 -22.03 -29.93 -29.18
C ALA A 725 -23.27 -30.69 -28.70
N TYR A 726 -23.95 -30.17 -27.68
CA TYR A 726 -25.14 -30.75 -27.06
C TYR A 726 -26.41 -29.95 -27.34
N ALA A 727 -26.45 -29.20 -28.44
CA ALA A 727 -27.62 -28.44 -28.86
C ALA A 727 -28.86 -29.33 -29.07
N ASP A 728 -28.66 -30.61 -29.37
CA ASP A 728 -29.67 -31.65 -29.55
C ASP A 728 -30.19 -32.24 -28.22
N ASN A 729 -29.39 -32.23 -27.14
CA ASN A 729 -29.82 -32.64 -25.81
C ASN A 729 -29.20 -31.76 -24.70
N LYS A 730 -29.93 -30.71 -24.32
CA LYS A 730 -29.49 -29.75 -23.29
C LYS A 730 -29.30 -30.34 -21.89
N THR A 731 -29.81 -31.55 -21.62
CA THR A 731 -29.61 -32.22 -20.31
C THR A 731 -28.19 -32.76 -20.11
N LEU A 732 -27.38 -32.77 -21.18
CA LEU A 732 -25.97 -33.15 -21.16
C LEU A 732 -25.03 -31.96 -20.89
N ILE A 733 -25.52 -30.72 -21.01
CA ILE A 733 -24.71 -29.52 -20.78
C ILE A 733 -24.37 -29.42 -19.29
N GLN A 734 -23.08 -29.38 -18.98
CA GLN A 734 -22.62 -29.04 -17.66
C GLN A 734 -22.65 -27.51 -17.56
N HIS A 735 -23.51 -26.97 -16.70
CA HIS A 735 -23.54 -25.53 -16.46
C HIS A 735 -22.12 -24.99 -16.20
N ILE A 736 -21.82 -23.79 -16.70
CA ILE A 736 -20.45 -23.23 -16.71
C ILE A 736 -19.70 -23.35 -15.38
N HIS A 737 -20.39 -23.17 -14.25
CA HIS A 737 -19.79 -23.26 -12.93
C HIS A 737 -19.32 -24.69 -12.59
N ASN A 738 -20.08 -25.73 -12.97
CA ASN A 738 -19.69 -27.12 -12.72
C ASN A 738 -18.44 -27.50 -13.50
N MET A 739 -18.37 -27.08 -14.77
CA MET A 739 -17.21 -27.35 -15.61
C MET A 739 -15.96 -26.64 -15.09
N GLU A 740 -16.08 -25.37 -14.72
CA GLU A 740 -14.97 -24.60 -14.14
C GLU A 740 -14.50 -25.21 -12.80
N ASN A 741 -15.44 -25.52 -11.89
CA ASN A 741 -15.13 -26.18 -10.62
C ASN A 741 -14.40 -27.51 -10.86
N GLY A 742 -14.84 -28.29 -11.85
CA GLY A 742 -14.19 -29.54 -12.25
C GLY A 742 -12.77 -29.35 -12.78
N LEU A 743 -12.56 -28.36 -13.65
CA LEU A 743 -11.23 -28.06 -14.21
C LEU A 743 -10.27 -27.55 -13.13
N ILE A 744 -10.70 -26.62 -12.28
CA ILE A 744 -9.92 -26.11 -11.13
C ILE A 744 -9.56 -27.25 -10.18
N ALA A 745 -10.56 -28.04 -9.74
CA ALA A 745 -10.34 -29.12 -8.80
C ALA A 745 -9.41 -30.19 -9.37
N LYS A 746 -9.57 -30.54 -10.66
CA LYS A 746 -8.63 -31.43 -11.36
C LYS A 746 -7.21 -30.86 -11.30
N ASP A 747 -7.01 -29.61 -11.73
CA ASP A 747 -5.67 -29.01 -11.81
C ASP A 747 -5.00 -28.96 -10.43
N ILE A 748 -5.75 -28.60 -9.38
CA ILE A 748 -5.28 -28.64 -7.99
C ILE A 748 -4.92 -30.06 -7.56
N ASN A 749 -5.80 -31.05 -7.79
CA ASN A 749 -5.57 -32.43 -7.38
C ASN A 749 -4.38 -33.06 -8.12
N ASN A 750 -4.20 -32.69 -9.39
CA ASN A 750 -3.06 -33.14 -10.18
C ASN A 750 -1.75 -32.57 -9.64
N GLN A 751 -1.71 -31.25 -9.40
CA GLN A 751 -0.53 -30.59 -8.89
C GLN A 751 -0.14 -31.10 -7.49
N GLN A 752 -1.12 -31.22 -6.59
CA GLN A 752 -0.87 -31.67 -5.23
C GLN A 752 -0.38 -33.12 -5.15
N LYS A 753 -0.81 -33.98 -6.07
CA LYS A 753 -0.48 -35.41 -6.06
C LYS A 753 0.54 -35.82 -7.12
N ASP A 754 1.17 -34.85 -7.78
CA ASP A 754 2.13 -35.07 -8.86
C ASP A 754 1.59 -36.02 -9.96
N ARG A 755 0.38 -35.71 -10.45
CA ARG A 755 -0.30 -36.49 -11.49
C ARG A 755 -0.30 -35.76 -12.83
N PRO A 756 -0.20 -36.50 -13.95
CA PRO A 756 -0.23 -35.90 -15.27
C PRO A 756 -1.62 -35.35 -15.62
N ASN A 757 -1.66 -34.24 -16.35
CA ASN A 757 -2.92 -33.77 -16.92
C ASN A 757 -3.36 -34.69 -18.07
N MET A 758 -4.52 -35.35 -17.89
CA MET A 758 -5.14 -36.24 -18.88
C MET A 758 -6.24 -35.55 -19.70
N SER A 759 -6.42 -34.24 -19.55
CA SER A 759 -7.39 -33.44 -20.29
C SER A 759 -6.74 -32.66 -21.42
N PHE A 760 -7.39 -32.62 -22.59
CA PHE A 760 -6.84 -32.01 -23.80
C PHE A 760 -7.86 -31.17 -24.54
N LYS A 761 -7.40 -30.14 -25.24
CA LYS A 761 -8.17 -29.33 -26.19
C LYS A 761 -7.58 -29.45 -27.59
N TYR A 762 -8.42 -29.29 -28.60
CA TYR A 762 -8.01 -29.26 -29.99
C TYR A 762 -8.37 -27.92 -30.62
N GLU A 763 -7.36 -27.29 -31.19
CA GLU A 763 -7.45 -26.04 -31.94
C GLU A 763 -7.15 -26.29 -33.42
N ASP A 764 -7.94 -25.68 -34.30
CA ASP A 764 -7.67 -25.73 -35.72
C ASP A 764 -6.49 -24.82 -36.12
N LYS A 765 -6.18 -24.81 -37.42
CA LYS A 765 -5.10 -23.98 -37.99
C LYS A 765 -5.24 -22.47 -37.73
N ASN A 766 -6.43 -21.98 -37.39
CA ASN A 766 -6.70 -20.60 -37.05
C ASN A 766 -6.70 -20.35 -35.53
N LYS A 767 -6.17 -21.29 -34.73
CA LYS A 767 -6.17 -21.22 -33.25
C LYS A 767 -7.57 -21.15 -32.65
N LYS A 768 -8.56 -21.68 -33.37
CA LYS A 768 -9.93 -21.76 -32.90
C LYS A 768 -10.19 -23.12 -32.28
N MET A 769 -10.64 -23.15 -31.03
CA MET A 769 -10.98 -24.38 -30.33
C MET A 769 -12.20 -25.04 -31.00
N GLN A 770 -12.07 -26.33 -31.31
CA GLN A 770 -13.12 -27.12 -31.95
C GLN A 770 -13.59 -28.30 -31.09
N GLY A 771 -12.91 -28.62 -29.99
CA GLY A 771 -13.33 -29.68 -29.09
C GLY A 771 -12.35 -29.90 -27.95
N TYR A 772 -12.75 -30.73 -26.98
CA TYR A 772 -11.95 -31.11 -25.84
C TYR A 772 -12.28 -32.53 -25.35
N ILE A 773 -11.38 -33.06 -24.52
CA ILE A 773 -11.60 -34.21 -23.65
C ILE A 773 -11.26 -33.79 -22.22
N PHE A 774 -12.21 -33.98 -21.31
CA PHE A 774 -12.05 -33.69 -19.89
C PHE A 774 -11.94 -35.01 -19.12
N ALA A 775 -10.76 -35.27 -18.56
CA ALA A 775 -10.42 -36.51 -17.88
C ALA A 775 -9.37 -36.33 -16.78
N TYR A 776 -9.43 -37.16 -15.75
CA TYR A 776 -8.54 -37.09 -14.58
C TYR A 776 -8.39 -38.43 -13.87
N GLU A 777 -7.29 -38.60 -13.13
CA GLU A 777 -7.13 -39.73 -12.22
C GLU A 777 -7.99 -39.51 -10.95
N GLY A 778 -8.67 -40.56 -10.53
CA GLY A 778 -9.52 -40.56 -9.36
C GLY A 778 -9.72 -41.96 -8.77
N VAL A 779 -10.71 -42.09 -7.88
CA VAL A 779 -11.07 -43.36 -7.23
C VAL A 779 -12.54 -43.66 -7.50
N VAL A 780 -12.80 -44.80 -8.15
CA VAL A 780 -14.14 -45.32 -8.38
C VAL A 780 -14.34 -46.53 -7.46
N GLY A 781 -15.18 -46.37 -6.44
CA GLY A 781 -15.29 -47.36 -5.36
C GLY A 781 -13.99 -47.44 -4.56
N ASN A 782 -13.24 -48.54 -4.70
CA ASN A 782 -11.94 -48.76 -4.05
C ASN A 782 -10.78 -48.90 -5.06
N GLU A 783 -11.02 -48.64 -6.34
CA GLU A 783 -10.04 -48.82 -7.41
C GLU A 783 -9.62 -47.47 -8.00
N LYS A 784 -8.31 -47.26 -8.17
CA LYS A 784 -7.78 -46.08 -8.87
C LYS A 784 -8.02 -46.24 -10.37
N MET A 785 -8.59 -45.21 -10.99
CA MET A 785 -8.93 -45.21 -12.42
C MET A 785 -8.72 -43.83 -13.01
N ILE A 786 -8.61 -43.77 -14.34
CA ILE A 786 -8.73 -42.53 -15.09
C ILE A 786 -10.20 -42.37 -15.47
N TYR A 787 -10.85 -41.33 -14.97
CA TYR A 787 -12.22 -41.02 -15.30
C TYR A 787 -12.29 -40.03 -16.47
N VAL A 788 -12.94 -40.43 -17.56
CA VAL A 788 -13.27 -39.55 -18.67
C VAL A 788 -14.67 -39.00 -18.42
N THR A 789 -14.72 -37.75 -17.95
CA THR A 789 -15.98 -37.07 -17.64
C THR A 789 -16.73 -36.69 -18.90
N ASP A 790 -16.02 -36.13 -19.89
CA ASP A 790 -16.67 -35.65 -21.10
C ASP A 790 -15.75 -35.60 -22.33
N ILE A 791 -16.33 -35.73 -23.52
CA ILE A 791 -15.67 -35.52 -24.82
C ILE A 791 -16.66 -34.79 -25.74
N ALA A 792 -16.42 -33.50 -25.96
CA ALA A 792 -17.26 -32.68 -26.82
C ALA A 792 -16.49 -32.14 -28.03
N VAL A 793 -17.13 -32.20 -29.19
CA VAL A 793 -16.57 -31.71 -30.46
C VAL A 793 -17.64 -30.91 -31.20
N ASN A 794 -17.27 -29.70 -31.62
CA ASN A 794 -18.09 -28.87 -32.49
C ASN A 794 -18.28 -29.55 -33.86
N GLU A 795 -19.46 -29.47 -34.46
CA GLU A 795 -19.77 -30.08 -35.77
C GLU A 795 -18.78 -29.66 -36.89
N LYS A 796 -18.23 -28.44 -36.79
CA LYS A 796 -17.25 -27.90 -37.74
C LYS A 796 -15.85 -28.52 -37.56
N GLY A 797 -15.58 -29.15 -36.43
CA GLY A 797 -14.29 -29.74 -36.03
C GLY A 797 -14.03 -31.14 -36.57
N LYS A 798 -14.06 -31.33 -37.90
CA LYS A 798 -13.80 -32.65 -38.51
C LYS A 798 -12.44 -33.21 -38.06
N GLY A 799 -12.46 -34.41 -37.46
CA GLY A 799 -11.26 -35.11 -37.00
C GLY A 799 -10.78 -34.73 -35.59
N ALA A 800 -11.34 -33.68 -34.96
CA ALA A 800 -10.92 -33.23 -33.64
C ALA A 800 -11.05 -34.33 -32.57
N GLY A 801 -12.19 -35.06 -32.56
CA GLY A 801 -12.41 -36.15 -31.60
C GLY A 801 -11.38 -37.28 -31.69
N LEU A 802 -10.95 -37.63 -32.91
CA LEU A 802 -9.90 -38.65 -33.10
C LEU A 802 -8.54 -38.13 -32.64
N ALA A 803 -8.20 -36.87 -32.96
CA ALA A 803 -6.94 -36.25 -32.54
C ALA A 803 -6.84 -36.17 -31.00
N LEU A 804 -7.92 -35.76 -30.33
CA LEU A 804 -8.00 -35.72 -28.86
C LEU A 804 -7.80 -37.11 -28.25
N MET A 805 -8.45 -38.14 -28.81
CA MET A 805 -8.32 -39.50 -28.31
C MET A 805 -6.93 -40.09 -28.54
N ILE A 806 -6.30 -39.82 -29.68
CA ILE A 806 -4.91 -40.23 -29.92
C ILE A 806 -3.98 -39.58 -28.89
N ALA A 807 -4.12 -38.28 -28.64
CA ALA A 807 -3.30 -37.58 -27.65
C ALA A 807 -3.51 -38.13 -26.23
N PHE A 808 -4.75 -38.41 -25.84
CA PHE A 808 -5.08 -39.05 -24.57
C PHE A 808 -4.40 -40.42 -24.42
N LEU A 809 -4.47 -41.26 -25.46
CA LEU A 809 -3.85 -42.59 -25.46
C LEU A 809 -2.32 -42.52 -25.49
N GLU A 810 -1.73 -41.55 -26.19
CA GLU A 810 -0.30 -41.30 -26.18
C GLU A 810 0.20 -40.92 -24.78
N ARG A 811 -0.46 -39.97 -24.11
CA ARG A 811 -0.14 -39.63 -22.72
C ARG A 811 -0.35 -40.84 -21.80
N TYR A 812 -1.43 -41.59 -21.99
CA TYR A 812 -1.69 -42.80 -21.21
C TYR A 812 -0.55 -43.83 -21.33
N LYS A 813 -0.04 -44.03 -22.56
CA LYS A 813 1.08 -44.91 -22.84
C LYS A 813 2.35 -44.47 -22.12
N ILE A 814 2.64 -43.18 -22.13
CA ILE A 814 3.85 -42.60 -21.52
C ILE A 814 3.77 -42.68 -20.00
N GLU A 815 2.65 -42.26 -19.40
CA GLU A 815 2.56 -42.08 -17.95
C GLU A 815 2.21 -43.37 -17.18
N TYR A 816 1.44 -44.28 -17.80
CA TYR A 816 0.93 -45.45 -17.10
C TYR A 816 1.50 -46.76 -17.66
N LEU A 817 1.51 -46.95 -18.97
CA LEU A 817 2.02 -48.20 -19.55
C LEU A 817 3.54 -48.32 -19.46
N ALA A 818 4.28 -47.26 -19.82
CA ALA A 818 5.74 -47.28 -19.78
C ALA A 818 6.28 -47.41 -18.34
N ASN A 819 5.53 -46.91 -17.36
CA ASN A 819 5.83 -47.02 -15.93
C ASN A 819 5.31 -48.33 -15.29
N ASN A 820 4.78 -49.26 -16.08
CA ASN A 820 4.24 -50.55 -15.63
C ASN A 820 3.15 -50.41 -14.54
N ASN A 821 2.35 -49.34 -14.62
CA ASN A 821 1.23 -49.04 -13.73
C ASN A 821 -0.04 -48.75 -14.54
N PRO A 822 -0.58 -49.72 -15.29
CA PRO A 822 -1.78 -49.51 -16.10
C PRO A 822 -2.99 -49.25 -15.22
N LEU A 823 -3.54 -48.04 -15.27
CA LEU A 823 -4.83 -47.72 -14.64
C LEU A 823 -6.00 -48.01 -15.60
N PRO A 824 -7.11 -48.59 -15.13
CA PRO A 824 -8.34 -48.70 -15.93
C PRO A 824 -8.88 -47.31 -16.30
N ILE A 825 -9.57 -47.23 -17.44
CA ILE A 825 -10.25 -46.01 -17.88
C ILE A 825 -11.75 -46.20 -17.70
N TYR A 826 -12.37 -45.41 -16.82
CA TYR A 826 -13.81 -45.38 -16.61
C TYR A 826 -14.43 -44.22 -17.40
N ALA A 827 -15.55 -44.47 -18.08
CA ALA A 827 -16.25 -43.43 -18.83
C ALA A 827 -17.76 -43.71 -18.92
N GLN A 828 -18.53 -42.63 -19.01
CA GLN A 828 -19.95 -42.68 -19.34
C GLN A 828 -20.14 -42.20 -20.78
N MET A 829 -20.54 -43.09 -21.67
CA MET A 829 -20.52 -42.86 -23.11
C MET A 829 -21.92 -42.86 -23.72
N ARG A 830 -22.23 -41.86 -24.54
CA ARG A 830 -23.48 -41.76 -25.28
C ARG A 830 -23.53 -42.81 -26.39
N GLU A 831 -24.61 -43.59 -26.44
CA GLU A 831 -24.78 -44.72 -27.36
C GLU A 831 -24.51 -44.33 -28.83
N GLN A 832 -25.15 -43.25 -29.26
CA GLN A 832 -25.16 -42.80 -30.66
C GLN A 832 -23.83 -42.20 -31.13
N THR A 833 -22.96 -41.78 -30.20
CA THR A 833 -21.72 -41.07 -30.53
C THR A 833 -20.51 -41.78 -29.93
N SER A 834 -20.12 -41.45 -28.70
CA SER A 834 -18.85 -41.89 -28.09
C SER A 834 -18.77 -43.40 -27.91
N TYR A 835 -19.83 -44.07 -27.46
CA TYR A 835 -19.81 -45.52 -27.25
C TYR A 835 -19.62 -46.29 -28.57
N SER A 836 -20.43 -45.96 -29.59
CA SER A 836 -20.33 -46.55 -30.93
C SER A 836 -18.95 -46.33 -31.56
N MET A 837 -18.39 -45.12 -31.40
CA MET A 837 -17.04 -44.79 -31.89
C MET A 837 -15.96 -45.63 -31.21
N ILE A 838 -15.92 -45.65 -29.88
CA ILE A 838 -14.90 -46.37 -29.11
C ILE A 838 -14.97 -47.87 -29.41
N LYS A 839 -16.16 -48.47 -29.44
CA LYS A 839 -16.36 -49.89 -29.76
C LYS A 839 -15.82 -50.25 -31.14
N SER A 840 -16.05 -49.40 -32.14
CA SER A 840 -15.56 -49.61 -33.52
C SER A 840 -14.03 -49.48 -33.65
N LYS A 841 -13.40 -48.65 -32.81
CA LYS A 841 -11.97 -48.31 -32.87
C LYS A 841 -11.09 -49.00 -31.82
N LEU A 842 -11.66 -49.80 -30.92
CA LEU A 842 -10.93 -50.44 -29.82
C LEU A 842 -9.69 -51.25 -30.28
N SER A 843 -9.79 -51.95 -31.41
CA SER A 843 -8.67 -52.69 -32.00
C SER A 843 -7.56 -51.77 -32.55
N GLU A 844 -7.94 -50.61 -33.09
CA GLU A 844 -7.01 -49.59 -33.58
C GLU A 844 -6.24 -48.96 -32.40
N PHE A 845 -6.96 -48.63 -31.31
CA PHE A 845 -6.37 -48.09 -30.08
C PHE A 845 -5.45 -49.11 -29.38
N SER A 846 -5.83 -50.39 -29.36
CA SER A 846 -4.96 -51.47 -28.87
C SER A 846 -3.62 -51.50 -29.61
N ARG A 847 -3.66 -51.39 -30.95
CA ARG A 847 -2.45 -51.35 -31.78
C ARG A 847 -1.61 -50.10 -31.52
N LEU A 848 -2.23 -48.94 -31.30
CA LEU A 848 -1.52 -47.68 -30.99
C LEU A 848 -0.75 -47.78 -29.67
N LEU A 849 -1.40 -48.32 -28.64
CA LEU A 849 -0.78 -48.52 -27.33
C LEU A 849 0.25 -49.66 -27.33
N GLY A 850 0.09 -50.65 -28.21
CA GLY A 850 0.90 -51.86 -28.23
C GLY A 850 0.47 -52.89 -27.17
N VAL A 851 -0.75 -52.77 -26.64
CA VAL A 851 -1.34 -53.67 -25.65
C VAL A 851 -2.76 -54.05 -26.07
N LYS A 852 -3.29 -55.14 -25.52
CA LYS A 852 -4.68 -55.51 -25.78
C LYS A 852 -5.60 -54.73 -24.85
N LEU A 853 -6.54 -53.97 -25.41
CA LEU A 853 -7.61 -53.35 -24.64
C LEU A 853 -8.85 -54.24 -24.61
N ASP A 854 -9.50 -54.31 -23.47
CA ASP A 854 -10.83 -54.90 -23.29
C ASP A 854 -11.81 -53.83 -22.83
N LEU A 855 -13.04 -53.89 -23.32
CA LEU A 855 -14.12 -52.98 -22.94
C LEU A 855 -15.18 -53.76 -22.18
N GLU A 856 -15.31 -53.47 -20.89
CA GLU A 856 -16.27 -54.04 -19.97
C GLU A 856 -17.46 -53.09 -19.83
N GLU A 857 -18.68 -53.56 -20.08
CA GLU A 857 -19.90 -52.76 -19.91
C GLU A 857 -20.55 -53.10 -18.57
N HIS A 858 -20.69 -52.10 -17.72
CA HIS A 858 -21.16 -52.25 -16.33
C HIS A 858 -22.65 -51.97 -16.20
N GLY A 859 -23.20 -51.08 -17.03
CA GLY A 859 -24.59 -50.67 -16.95
C GLY A 859 -25.00 -49.72 -18.06
N THR A 860 -26.31 -49.48 -18.17
CA THR A 860 -26.88 -48.45 -19.03
C THR A 860 -27.95 -47.66 -18.28
N TYR A 861 -28.04 -46.37 -18.57
CA TYR A 861 -29.07 -45.48 -18.01
C TYR A 861 -29.53 -44.46 -19.05
N ARG A 862 -30.66 -43.80 -18.80
CA ARG A 862 -31.19 -42.73 -19.65
C ARG A 862 -30.85 -41.36 -19.08
N GLN A 863 -30.41 -40.44 -19.93
CA GLN A 863 -30.20 -39.03 -19.61
C GLN A 863 -30.89 -38.17 -20.67
N GLY A 864 -32.05 -37.61 -20.30
CA GLY A 864 -32.97 -37.03 -21.27
C GLY A 864 -33.44 -38.09 -22.27
N GLU A 865 -33.26 -37.82 -23.57
CA GLU A 865 -33.63 -38.73 -24.66
C GLU A 865 -32.51 -39.72 -25.03
N ASP A 866 -31.32 -39.61 -24.44
CA ASP A 866 -30.16 -40.43 -24.78
C ASP A 866 -29.99 -41.64 -23.85
N ILE A 867 -29.39 -42.70 -24.41
CA ILE A 867 -28.91 -43.87 -23.68
C ILE A 867 -27.41 -43.69 -23.43
N MET A 868 -27.02 -43.82 -22.17
CA MET A 868 -25.65 -43.73 -21.69
C MET A 868 -25.17 -45.12 -21.27
N HIS A 869 -23.93 -45.47 -21.64
CA HIS A 869 -23.27 -46.72 -21.27
C HIS A 869 -22.14 -46.44 -20.27
N GLU A 870 -22.17 -47.14 -19.15
CA GLU A 870 -21.08 -47.13 -18.18
C GLU A 870 -20.07 -48.20 -18.56
N VAL A 871 -18.85 -47.78 -18.91
CA VAL A 871 -17.82 -48.68 -19.43
C VAL A 871 -16.50 -48.54 -18.70
N VAL A 872 -15.79 -49.65 -18.56
CA VAL A 872 -14.40 -49.70 -18.09
C VAL A 872 -13.53 -50.29 -19.19
N ILE A 873 -12.48 -49.58 -19.57
CA ILE A 873 -11.48 -50.06 -20.53
C ILE A 873 -10.25 -50.53 -19.74
N ARG A 874 -9.85 -51.79 -19.92
CA ARG A 874 -8.72 -52.42 -19.22
C ARG A 874 -7.65 -52.90 -20.17
N VAL A 875 -6.42 -52.91 -19.69
CA VAL A 875 -5.26 -53.53 -20.38
C VAL A 875 -5.22 -55.01 -20.00
N LYS A 876 -5.07 -55.89 -20.99
CA LYS A 876 -4.97 -57.35 -20.83
C LYS A 876 -3.59 -57.91 -21.13
#